data_AF-A9A3L1-F1
#
_entry.id   AF-A9A3L1-F1
#
_cell.length_a   1.000
_cell.length_b   1.000
_cell.length_c   1.000
_cell.angle_alpha   90.00
_cell.angle_beta   90.00
_cell.angle_gamma   90.00
#
_symmetry.space_group_name_H-M   'P 1'
#
loop_
_entity.id
_entity.type
_entity.pdbx_description
1 polymer ?
#
loop_
_entity_poly.entity_id
_entity_poly.type
_entity_poly.pdbx_seq_one_letter_code
_entity_poly.pdbx_strand_id
1 'polypeptide(L)'
;MIAIIPTAYADVEFSFKFGTLGSDDDELDNPTDVIVKSNGREIYVVDNNNNRINVFDDDGDADFLYGTFCNVAQIQDCNDNADGAEEDGDGQFNTPLYIAMDALGKFFVVDSENERVQVFDDDGEFQFKLGSSDSGDDEYLGGAQGVTIQDSSRKIFVSNTENDSISVFGSTGNFLFDFDSFNGNDDFTNPSEMIIDNSNDLLYVADSGNDRIVIFEIVDGTTCPDGTIESVDGICYVKEFGSSGDDEGEFDDPSGLALNSENDLLYVSDSDNDRIQIFEIVDGTTCPDGTDEIIDGVCFVDEFGSTGTADGQFDSPLGIALDNSNDLLYVADSKNDRIQVFDLNSEPAVQTPEKPVNVDASPVSPTSIILTWDAPEQHETIPEITGYKIEYRIGSENYIAITPDASSNVFSFVHDGLSESETYSYRVYSINSVGTSSASSIATVKPESTTTPVALTASAISPSQIKLSWMAPSETFQQSISGYNIKRVLTPGVYDDVGSTNGQTLTYVVSNLATDKTYTYAVTANIGFGQTGESNTASATPRSDSTDTTEDPLVSTSVDMTVPSSPIKLTASTKTSTSITLTWVSPTDDGNSEITGYKIESKKDNGSFSTVVEDTQNSSTTYVHSELVENSKYAYRVSAINSVGVSEPSNESSATAKITGLALSPMGKLTVNEGQLLSFAVKLTDNTIKDPVFSLKNAPSGAKIISNTGAFAWTPSSSDGGQTYNIVVEVRKNELFDSQTIEIKVNDSSVSEPISEPTSEPTSEPVKTEPGELGLASFVDESVDPQNYVDRYNNEPNYKKWFDDNYSEYDSIYQAVGLEKPPQIPADFVDESMDPYYYVARYNIDQKFQKWFDDNYSQYSSIGQAVDFHDSGEPQKVYGFCGTGTKLIDGVCTVIRTTESTP
;
A
#
# COMPACT_ATOMS: atom_id res chain seq x y z
N MET A 1 37.26 -2.57 3.84
CA MET A 1 36.46 -1.82 2.85
C MET A 1 35.63 -2.87 2.14
N ILE A 2 34.44 -3.11 2.66
CA ILE A 2 33.39 -3.80 1.91
C ILE A 2 32.78 -2.65 1.11
N ALA A 3 32.87 -2.71 -0.21
CA ALA A 3 32.19 -1.78 -1.08
C ALA A 3 30.70 -1.91 -0.79
N ILE A 4 30.07 -0.80 -0.44
CA ILE A 4 28.61 -0.69 -0.41
C ILE A 4 28.23 -0.79 -1.89
N ILE A 5 27.50 -1.85 -2.26
CA ILE A 5 26.85 -1.93 -3.56
C ILE A 5 25.54 -1.14 -3.38
N PRO A 6 25.32 -0.02 -4.07
CA PRO A 6 23.97 0.51 -4.17
C PRO A 6 23.25 -0.36 -5.21
N THR A 7 22.33 -1.21 -4.76
CA THR A 7 21.51 -2.09 -5.63
C THR A 7 20.06 -1.62 -5.70
N ALA A 8 19.85 -0.31 -5.67
CA ALA A 8 18.55 0.27 -5.97
C ALA A 8 18.81 1.56 -6.74
N TYR A 9 18.28 1.63 -7.97
CA TYR A 9 18.09 2.90 -8.67
C TYR A 9 17.19 3.78 -7.78
N ALA A 10 17.51 5.08 -7.68
CA ALA A 10 16.68 6.00 -6.92
C ALA A 10 15.33 6.19 -7.65
N ASP A 11 14.24 6.32 -6.88
CA ASP A 11 12.92 6.56 -7.47
C ASP A 11 12.91 7.95 -8.12
N VAL A 12 12.30 8.05 -9.31
CA VAL A 12 12.09 9.35 -9.98
C VAL A 12 10.91 10.05 -9.32
N GLU A 13 11.16 11.20 -8.68
CA GLU A 13 10.10 11.99 -8.02
C GLU A 13 9.81 13.30 -8.77
N PHE A 14 8.54 13.66 -8.85
CA PHE A 14 8.14 14.98 -9.35
C PHE A 14 8.74 16.08 -8.46
N SER A 15 9.42 17.05 -9.07
CA SER A 15 10.01 18.19 -8.39
C SER A 15 9.11 19.42 -8.53
N PHE A 16 8.97 19.94 -9.75
CA PHE A 16 8.13 21.10 -10.06
C PHE A 16 7.71 21.11 -11.54
N LYS A 17 6.90 22.09 -11.91
CA LYS A 17 6.48 22.32 -13.31
C LYS A 17 6.28 23.80 -13.58
N PHE A 18 6.42 24.19 -14.83
CA PHE A 18 6.20 25.56 -15.29
C PHE A 18 5.62 25.56 -16.72
N GLY A 19 5.10 26.71 -17.14
CA GLY A 19 4.33 26.84 -18.37
C GLY A 19 2.84 26.58 -18.16
N THR A 20 2.03 27.33 -18.91
CA THR A 20 0.59 27.12 -19.09
C THR A 20 0.18 27.52 -20.49
N LEU A 21 -0.92 26.95 -21.00
CA LEU A 21 -1.45 27.29 -22.33
C LEU A 21 -1.58 28.81 -22.54
N GLY A 22 -0.89 29.34 -23.55
CA GLY A 22 -1.03 30.71 -24.01
C GLY A 22 0.15 31.20 -24.83
N SER A 23 0.35 32.52 -24.88
CA SER A 23 1.33 33.17 -25.75
C SER A 23 2.13 34.28 -25.05
N ASP A 24 1.84 34.57 -23.77
CA ASP A 24 2.67 35.46 -22.95
C ASP A 24 4.05 34.81 -22.67
N ASP A 25 4.96 35.52 -22.01
CA ASP A 25 6.37 35.12 -21.86
C ASP A 25 6.60 33.91 -20.96
N ASP A 26 5.69 33.64 -20.04
CA ASP A 26 5.67 32.47 -19.15
C ASP A 26 4.67 31.38 -19.60
N GLU A 27 3.98 31.60 -20.72
CA GLU A 27 3.00 30.69 -21.31
C GLU A 27 3.63 29.90 -22.48
N LEU A 28 3.15 28.68 -22.68
CA LEU A 28 3.58 27.77 -23.75
C LEU A 28 2.35 27.32 -24.56
N ASP A 29 2.53 26.95 -25.83
CA ASP A 29 1.50 26.28 -26.63
C ASP A 29 2.18 25.16 -27.45
N ASN A 30 1.89 23.92 -27.07
CA ASN A 30 2.52 22.71 -27.61
C ASN A 30 4.06 22.73 -27.53
N PRO A 31 4.69 22.77 -26.34
CA PRO A 31 6.14 22.71 -26.24
C PRO A 31 6.64 21.36 -26.72
N THR A 32 7.50 21.32 -27.73
CA THR A 32 7.91 20.07 -28.40
C THR A 32 9.25 19.54 -27.93
N ASP A 33 10.13 20.41 -27.43
CA ASP A 33 11.45 20.02 -26.98
C ASP A 33 12.01 20.99 -25.93
N VAL A 34 12.97 20.50 -25.14
CA VAL A 34 13.62 21.24 -24.06
C VAL A 34 15.09 20.86 -23.99
N ILE A 35 15.97 21.84 -23.83
CA ILE A 35 17.39 21.61 -23.52
C ILE A 35 17.84 22.50 -22.35
N VAL A 36 18.84 22.01 -21.61
CA VAL A 36 19.36 22.72 -20.43
C VAL A 36 20.86 22.96 -20.62
N LYS A 37 21.32 24.18 -20.31
CA LYS A 37 22.77 24.43 -20.27
C LYS A 37 23.42 23.65 -19.13
N SER A 38 24.65 23.19 -19.34
CA SER A 38 25.46 22.41 -18.38
C SER A 38 25.59 22.97 -16.94
N ASN A 39 25.23 24.23 -16.69
CA ASN A 39 25.22 24.84 -15.36
C ASN A 39 23.85 24.77 -14.66
N GLY A 40 22.83 24.20 -15.32
CA GLY A 40 21.44 24.07 -14.85
C GLY A 40 20.63 25.36 -14.85
N ARG A 41 21.21 26.50 -15.25
CA ARG A 41 20.63 27.82 -15.00
C ARG A 41 19.74 28.38 -16.09
N GLU A 42 19.92 27.91 -17.32
CA GLU A 42 19.17 28.40 -18.46
C GLU A 42 18.55 27.19 -19.16
N ILE A 43 17.23 27.17 -19.19
CA ILE A 43 16.40 26.14 -19.80
C ILE A 43 15.80 26.73 -21.07
N TYR A 44 15.99 26.08 -22.20
CA TYR A 44 15.48 26.51 -23.51
C TYR A 44 14.34 25.59 -23.91
N VAL A 45 13.17 26.15 -24.19
CA VAL A 45 11.97 25.40 -24.56
C VAL A 45 11.52 25.78 -25.95
N VAL A 46 11.36 24.80 -26.82
CA VAL A 46 10.77 25.00 -28.14
C VAL A 46 9.26 25.13 -28.00
N ASP A 47 8.74 26.33 -28.25
CA ASP A 47 7.31 26.67 -28.14
C ASP A 47 6.70 26.69 -29.54
N ASN A 48 6.27 25.51 -29.98
CA ASN A 48 5.99 25.20 -31.38
C ASN A 48 4.89 26.08 -31.98
N ASN A 49 3.72 26.16 -31.34
CA ASN A 49 2.58 26.90 -31.89
C ASN A 49 2.75 28.42 -31.77
N ASN A 50 3.62 28.89 -30.88
CA ASN A 50 3.99 30.30 -30.76
C ASN A 50 5.22 30.69 -31.61
N ASN A 51 5.79 29.77 -32.39
CA ASN A 51 6.89 30.02 -33.31
C ASN A 51 8.14 30.64 -32.65
N ARG A 52 8.50 30.19 -31.44
CA ARG A 52 9.61 30.78 -30.67
C ARG A 52 10.34 29.75 -29.81
N ILE A 53 11.49 30.17 -29.29
CA ILE A 53 12.22 29.44 -28.24
C ILE A 53 12.15 30.29 -26.97
N ASN A 54 11.53 29.78 -25.91
CA ASN A 54 11.48 30.46 -24.62
C ASN A 54 12.70 30.09 -23.78
N VAL A 55 13.13 31.00 -22.89
CA VAL A 55 14.20 30.74 -21.95
C VAL A 55 13.76 31.03 -20.53
N PHE A 56 14.00 30.05 -19.66
CA PHE A 56 13.62 30.06 -18.25
C PHE A 56 14.86 29.92 -17.37
N ASP A 57 14.79 30.46 -16.16
CA ASP A 57 15.78 30.26 -15.10
C ASP A 57 15.65 28.87 -14.44
N ASP A 58 16.59 28.53 -13.54
CA ASP A 58 16.65 27.22 -12.86
C ASP A 58 15.41 26.86 -12.01
N ASP A 59 14.61 27.84 -11.60
CA ASP A 59 13.35 27.65 -10.87
C ASP A 59 12.09 27.68 -11.76
N GLY A 60 12.26 27.80 -13.08
CA GLY A 60 11.16 27.87 -14.04
C GLY A 60 10.46 29.23 -14.08
N ASP A 61 10.94 30.24 -13.35
CA ASP A 61 10.50 31.61 -13.55
C ASP A 61 11.06 32.12 -14.90
N ALA A 62 10.21 32.84 -15.64
CA ALA A 62 10.63 33.47 -16.90
C ALA A 62 11.60 34.63 -16.61
N ASP A 63 12.90 34.46 -16.93
CA ASP A 63 13.90 35.52 -16.75
C ASP A 63 13.89 36.51 -17.92
N PHE A 64 13.97 36.01 -19.15
CA PHE A 64 13.99 36.83 -20.37
C PHE A 64 13.76 36.02 -21.67
N LEU A 65 13.16 36.63 -22.70
CA LEU A 65 13.07 36.07 -24.05
C LEU A 65 14.45 36.04 -24.74
N TYR A 66 15.03 34.86 -24.98
CA TYR A 66 16.10 34.69 -25.96
C TYR A 66 15.50 34.74 -27.37
N GLY A 67 16.08 35.58 -28.23
CA GLY A 67 15.41 36.20 -29.38
C GLY A 67 15.25 37.72 -29.22
N THR A 68 15.50 38.25 -28.02
CA THR A 68 15.80 39.67 -27.84
C THR A 68 17.07 39.86 -27.03
N PHE A 69 18.10 40.50 -27.56
CA PHE A 69 19.16 41.14 -26.76
C PHE A 69 19.80 42.21 -27.68
N CYS A 70 20.17 43.45 -27.31
CA CYS A 70 20.65 43.98 -26.04
C CYS A 70 20.63 45.54 -26.03
N ASN A 71 20.51 46.11 -24.82
CA ASN A 71 21.02 47.40 -24.30
C ASN A 71 20.83 48.73 -25.08
N VAL A 72 19.85 49.51 -24.60
CA VAL A 72 19.33 50.81 -25.09
C VAL A 72 20.30 52.01 -24.96
N ALA A 73 21.62 51.80 -24.85
CA ALA A 73 22.55 52.92 -24.62
C ALA A 73 23.33 53.40 -25.85
N GLN A 74 23.58 52.60 -26.89
CA GLN A 74 24.53 53.00 -27.96
C GLN A 74 24.25 52.61 -29.42
N ILE A 75 23.18 51.89 -29.77
CA ILE A 75 22.91 51.54 -31.19
C ILE A 75 21.50 51.98 -31.59
N GLN A 76 21.40 52.68 -32.73
CA GLN A 76 20.20 53.34 -33.24
C GLN A 76 19.67 52.62 -34.49
N ASP A 77 19.53 51.29 -34.40
CA ASP A 77 18.84 50.44 -35.38
C ASP A 77 18.60 49.07 -34.70
N CYS A 78 17.38 48.79 -34.27
CA CYS A 78 16.96 47.48 -33.76
C CYS A 78 15.95 46.94 -34.78
N ASN A 79 16.20 45.74 -35.31
CA ASN A 79 15.41 45.13 -36.37
C ASN A 79 14.42 44.09 -35.79
N ASP A 80 13.20 44.05 -36.33
CA ASP A 80 12.00 43.33 -35.86
C ASP A 80 11.97 41.83 -36.29
N ASN A 81 12.77 40.92 -35.71
CA ASN A 81 12.97 39.59 -36.34
C ASN A 81 12.85 38.33 -35.47
N ALA A 82 12.29 38.38 -34.25
CA ALA A 82 11.92 37.17 -33.49
C ALA A 82 10.66 37.44 -32.62
N ASP A 83 9.65 38.10 -33.19
CA ASP A 83 8.43 38.53 -32.51
C ASP A 83 7.26 37.53 -32.66
N GLY A 84 7.54 36.27 -33.02
CA GLY A 84 6.49 35.27 -33.26
C GLY A 84 5.67 35.53 -34.53
N ALA A 85 6.14 36.39 -35.44
CA ALA A 85 5.51 36.59 -36.74
C ALA A 85 5.79 35.41 -37.70
N GLU A 86 4.74 34.88 -38.34
CA GLU A 86 4.79 33.88 -39.42
C GLU A 86 5.58 34.41 -40.65
N GLU A 87 6.91 34.34 -40.64
CA GLU A 87 7.75 34.88 -41.72
C GLU A 87 8.93 33.94 -42.07
N ASP A 88 9.40 33.99 -43.32
CA ASP A 88 10.39 33.08 -43.93
C ASP A 88 11.86 33.57 -43.79
N GLY A 89 12.07 34.68 -43.08
CA GLY A 89 13.35 35.36 -42.94
C GLY A 89 14.36 34.61 -42.05
N ASP A 90 15.64 34.94 -42.21
CA ASP A 90 16.70 34.43 -41.34
C ASP A 90 16.47 34.93 -39.90
N GLY A 91 16.46 34.01 -38.93
CA GLY A 91 16.18 34.28 -37.52
C GLY A 91 14.71 34.19 -37.09
N GLN A 92 13.79 33.97 -38.03
CA GLN A 92 12.36 33.76 -37.76
C GLN A 92 12.01 32.27 -37.88
N PHE A 93 11.07 31.78 -37.07
CA PHE A 93 10.63 30.38 -37.08
C PHE A 93 9.19 30.23 -37.57
N ASN A 94 8.91 29.07 -38.15
CA ASN A 94 7.57 28.57 -38.43
C ASN A 94 7.52 27.11 -37.93
N THR A 95 6.74 26.89 -36.87
CA THR A 95 6.60 25.62 -36.14
C THR A 95 7.95 24.98 -35.77
N PRO A 96 8.79 25.62 -34.96
CA PRO A 96 10.05 25.01 -34.54
C PRO A 96 9.76 23.72 -33.76
N LEU A 97 10.52 22.64 -34.00
CA LEU A 97 10.26 21.32 -33.40
C LEU A 97 11.29 20.90 -32.36
N TYR A 98 12.56 20.77 -32.75
CA TYR A 98 13.64 20.32 -31.89
C TYR A 98 14.80 21.30 -31.88
N ILE A 99 15.56 21.29 -30.78
CA ILE A 99 16.70 22.18 -30.55
C ILE A 99 17.89 21.40 -30.01
N ALA A 100 19.08 21.70 -30.52
CA ALA A 100 20.33 21.17 -29.97
C ALA A 100 21.36 22.26 -29.72
N MET A 101 22.28 21.98 -28.79
CA MET A 101 23.39 22.87 -28.45
C MET A 101 24.73 22.15 -28.63
N ASP A 102 25.69 22.79 -29.28
CA ASP A 102 27.05 22.27 -29.35
C ASP A 102 27.90 22.67 -28.13
N ALA A 103 29.05 22.03 -27.93
CA ALA A 103 29.98 22.37 -26.84
C ALA A 103 30.53 23.82 -26.85
N LEU A 104 30.29 24.61 -27.91
CA LEU A 104 30.64 26.04 -27.97
C LEU A 104 29.46 26.95 -27.60
N GLY A 105 28.28 26.40 -27.31
CA GLY A 105 27.07 27.14 -26.99
C GLY A 105 26.29 27.63 -28.20
N LYS A 106 26.55 27.11 -29.41
CA LYS A 106 25.70 27.42 -30.58
C LYS A 106 24.44 26.60 -30.55
N PHE A 107 23.32 27.24 -30.90
CA PHE A 107 22.01 26.60 -30.99
C PHE A 107 21.69 26.21 -32.43
N PHE A 108 21.07 25.05 -32.59
CA PHE A 108 20.57 24.53 -33.85
C PHE A 108 19.09 24.27 -33.65
N VAL A 109 18.25 25.00 -34.36
CA VAL A 109 16.79 24.92 -34.23
C VAL A 109 16.23 24.39 -35.54
N VAL A 110 15.44 23.33 -35.44
CA VAL A 110 14.69 22.79 -36.58
C VAL A 110 13.47 23.67 -36.81
N ASP A 111 13.40 24.28 -37.98
CA ASP A 111 12.36 25.19 -38.44
C ASP A 111 11.54 24.44 -39.52
N SER A 112 10.63 23.59 -39.04
CA SER A 112 10.15 22.42 -39.79
C SER A 112 9.30 22.78 -41.01
N GLU A 113 8.36 23.71 -40.90
CA GLU A 113 7.53 24.16 -42.03
C GLU A 113 8.32 25.01 -43.03
N ASN A 114 9.48 25.54 -42.62
CA ASN A 114 10.44 26.17 -43.53
C ASN A 114 11.51 25.19 -44.04
N GLU A 115 11.39 23.91 -43.69
CA GLU A 115 12.18 22.78 -44.22
C GLU A 115 13.70 23.01 -44.03
N ARG A 116 14.08 23.59 -42.90
CA ARG A 116 15.46 24.03 -42.66
C ARG A 116 15.88 23.88 -41.20
N VAL A 117 17.20 23.91 -40.97
CA VAL A 117 17.77 24.10 -39.63
C VAL A 117 18.46 25.45 -39.59
N GLN A 118 18.15 26.26 -38.59
CA GLN A 118 18.79 27.56 -38.37
C GLN A 118 19.79 27.48 -37.22
N VAL A 119 20.95 28.12 -37.41
CA VAL A 119 22.05 28.08 -36.45
C VAL A 119 22.27 29.47 -35.85
N PHE A 120 22.36 29.53 -34.54
CA PHE A 120 22.55 30.75 -33.76
C PHE A 120 23.81 30.63 -32.89
N ASP A 121 24.42 31.75 -32.53
CA ASP A 121 25.46 31.76 -31.50
C ASP A 121 24.87 31.84 -30.08
N ASP A 122 25.74 31.88 -29.08
CA ASP A 122 25.39 31.92 -27.66
C ASP A 122 24.64 33.20 -27.25
N ASP A 123 24.75 34.26 -28.05
CA ASP A 123 24.00 35.51 -27.90
C ASP A 123 22.64 35.48 -28.64
N GLY A 124 22.32 34.39 -29.35
CA GLY A 124 21.09 34.22 -30.13
C GLY A 124 21.12 34.92 -31.48
N GLU A 125 22.30 35.32 -31.99
CA GLU A 125 22.42 35.92 -33.32
C GLU A 125 22.48 34.84 -34.41
N PHE A 126 21.65 35.01 -35.45
CA PHE A 126 21.66 34.11 -36.61
C PHE A 126 23.03 34.04 -37.28
N GLN A 127 23.48 32.82 -37.57
CA GLN A 127 24.78 32.53 -38.18
C GLN A 127 24.63 32.06 -39.63
N PHE A 128 23.89 30.97 -39.83
CA PHE A 128 23.63 30.34 -41.13
C PHE A 128 22.46 29.36 -41.02
N LYS A 129 22.04 28.79 -42.16
CA LYS A 129 20.99 27.78 -42.25
C LYS A 129 21.40 26.58 -43.10
N LEU A 130 20.80 25.44 -42.83
CA LEU A 130 20.89 24.18 -43.57
C LEU A 130 19.54 23.91 -44.25
N GLY A 131 19.46 23.19 -45.37
CA GLY A 131 18.18 22.63 -45.82
C GLY A 131 17.29 23.43 -46.75
N SER A 132 17.49 24.74 -46.91
CA SER A 132 16.46 25.61 -47.52
C SER A 132 16.05 25.18 -48.93
N SER A 133 14.79 25.39 -49.32
CA SER A 133 14.29 25.10 -50.69
C SER A 133 15.03 25.81 -51.85
N ASP A 134 15.86 26.82 -51.54
CA ASP A 134 16.76 27.49 -52.50
C ASP A 134 18.14 26.80 -52.63
N SER A 135 18.44 25.84 -51.76
CA SER A 135 19.63 25.00 -51.81
C SER A 135 19.44 23.91 -52.89
N GLY A 136 20.54 23.35 -53.42
CA GLY A 136 20.42 22.32 -54.46
C GLY A 136 19.67 21.09 -53.96
N ASP A 137 19.23 20.20 -54.86
CA ASP A 137 18.51 18.96 -54.50
C ASP A 137 19.25 18.14 -53.39
N ASP A 138 20.59 18.20 -53.37
CA ASP A 138 21.45 17.49 -52.41
C ASP A 138 21.57 18.21 -51.04
N GLU A 139 21.02 19.41 -50.86
CA GLU A 139 21.07 20.18 -49.60
C GLU A 139 19.67 20.40 -49.00
N TYR A 140 18.61 19.93 -49.66
CA TYR A 140 17.23 20.13 -49.25
C TYR A 140 16.81 19.19 -48.12
N LEU A 141 16.24 19.73 -47.04
CA LEU A 141 15.86 18.94 -45.87
C LEU A 141 14.40 18.50 -45.85
N GLY A 142 13.51 19.00 -46.71
CA GLY A 142 12.11 18.54 -46.77
C GLY A 142 11.44 18.54 -45.39
N GLY A 143 11.17 17.37 -44.82
CA GLY A 143 10.65 17.21 -43.45
C GLY A 143 11.74 17.15 -42.36
N ALA A 144 12.52 18.22 -42.15
CA ALA A 144 13.48 18.27 -41.04
C ALA A 144 12.74 18.11 -39.69
N GLN A 145 13.19 17.18 -38.84
CA GLN A 145 12.54 16.91 -37.55
C GLN A 145 13.48 17.12 -36.36
N GLY A 146 14.46 16.25 -36.14
CA GLY A 146 15.44 16.32 -35.05
C GLY A 146 16.82 16.77 -35.53
N VAL A 147 17.65 17.26 -34.60
CA VAL A 147 19.02 17.71 -34.89
C VAL A 147 19.97 17.37 -33.76
N THR A 148 21.18 16.89 -34.08
CA THR A 148 22.23 16.64 -33.08
C THR A 148 23.62 16.90 -33.63
N ILE A 149 24.59 17.11 -32.74
CA ILE A 149 25.95 17.54 -33.11
C ILE A 149 26.97 16.64 -32.43
N GLN A 150 27.91 16.11 -33.22
CA GLN A 150 29.06 15.39 -32.68
C GLN A 150 30.15 16.39 -32.29
N ASP A 151 30.57 16.40 -31.03
CA ASP A 151 31.52 17.37 -30.50
C ASP A 151 32.92 17.25 -31.11
N SER A 152 33.36 16.01 -31.37
CA SER A 152 34.72 15.70 -31.83
C SER A 152 34.99 16.21 -33.26
N SER A 153 34.06 15.93 -34.18
CA SER A 153 34.18 16.26 -35.61
C SER A 153 33.38 17.50 -36.00
N ARG A 154 32.44 17.94 -35.15
CA ARG A 154 31.48 19.02 -35.41
C ARG A 154 30.60 18.75 -36.63
N LYS A 155 30.32 17.47 -36.90
CA LYS A 155 29.29 17.05 -37.86
C LYS A 155 27.92 17.30 -37.24
N ILE A 156 26.99 17.75 -38.09
CA ILE A 156 25.61 18.04 -37.72
C ILE A 156 24.75 16.98 -38.38
N PHE A 157 23.95 16.28 -37.59
CA PHE A 157 23.03 15.24 -38.05
C PHE A 157 21.62 15.80 -37.96
N VAL A 158 20.84 15.66 -39.03
CA VAL A 158 19.46 16.14 -39.10
C VAL A 158 18.58 15.01 -39.60
N SER A 159 17.56 14.62 -38.83
CA SER A 159 16.61 13.62 -39.27
C SER A 159 15.59 14.26 -40.21
N ASN A 160 15.15 13.47 -41.18
CA ASN A 160 14.28 13.89 -42.27
C ASN A 160 13.16 12.87 -42.43
N THR A 161 11.94 13.28 -42.10
CA THR A 161 10.75 12.42 -42.15
C THR A 161 10.09 12.37 -43.52
N GLU A 162 10.41 13.29 -44.44
CA GLU A 162 9.93 13.18 -45.82
C GLU A 162 10.72 12.10 -46.60
N ASN A 163 12.01 11.96 -46.29
CA ASN A 163 12.91 11.02 -46.95
C ASN A 163 13.23 9.77 -46.12
N ASP A 164 12.68 9.66 -44.90
CA ASP A 164 12.98 8.60 -43.94
C ASP A 164 14.51 8.39 -43.78
N SER A 165 15.24 9.47 -43.53
CA SER A 165 16.71 9.45 -43.54
C SER A 165 17.34 10.43 -42.56
N ILE A 166 18.64 10.30 -42.36
CA ILE A 166 19.47 11.23 -41.60
C ILE A 166 20.46 11.88 -42.55
N SER A 167 20.36 13.21 -42.65
CA SER A 167 21.28 14.05 -43.43
C SER A 167 22.43 14.54 -42.56
N VAL A 168 23.66 14.41 -43.05
CA VAL A 168 24.88 14.78 -42.32
C VAL A 168 25.55 15.98 -43.00
N PHE A 169 25.80 17.02 -42.22
CA PHE A 169 26.46 18.25 -42.65
C PHE A 169 27.79 18.44 -41.94
N GLY A 170 28.72 19.11 -42.60
CA GLY A 170 29.96 19.56 -41.97
C GLY A 170 29.73 20.78 -41.07
N SER A 171 30.72 21.10 -40.23
CA SER A 171 30.68 22.26 -39.32
C SER A 171 30.47 23.63 -39.96
N THR A 172 30.63 23.74 -41.28
CA THR A 172 30.36 24.96 -42.07
C THR A 172 29.00 24.94 -42.78
N GLY A 173 28.18 23.92 -42.51
CA GLY A 173 26.83 23.74 -43.06
C GLY A 173 26.77 23.18 -44.48
N ASN A 174 27.88 22.70 -45.03
CA ASN A 174 27.89 22.00 -46.30
C ASN A 174 27.38 20.56 -46.14
N PHE A 175 26.52 20.11 -47.03
CA PHE A 175 26.10 18.72 -47.07
C PHE A 175 27.29 17.77 -47.27
N LEU A 176 27.26 16.63 -46.59
CA LEU A 176 28.26 15.56 -46.71
C LEU A 176 27.64 14.32 -47.36
N PHE A 177 26.64 13.73 -46.72
CA PHE A 177 25.93 12.53 -47.17
C PHE A 177 24.63 12.35 -46.37
N ASP A 178 23.75 11.50 -46.87
CA ASP A 178 22.54 11.01 -46.23
C ASP A 178 22.61 9.49 -46.00
N PHE A 179 21.87 8.98 -45.01
CA PHE A 179 21.67 7.55 -44.81
C PHE A 179 20.27 7.25 -44.25
N ASP A 180 19.65 6.19 -44.74
CA ASP A 180 18.24 5.79 -44.53
C ASP A 180 18.10 4.41 -43.87
N SER A 181 19.19 3.95 -43.24
CA SER A 181 19.44 2.59 -42.71
C SER A 181 19.37 1.45 -43.74
N PHE A 182 20.53 1.18 -44.36
CA PHE A 182 21.06 -0.17 -44.65
C PHE A 182 20.10 -1.24 -45.23
N ASN A 183 19.67 -1.07 -46.49
CA ASN A 183 19.09 -2.08 -47.40
C ASN A 183 18.42 -3.30 -46.73
N GLY A 184 17.23 -3.15 -46.15
CA GLY A 184 16.58 -4.24 -45.44
C GLY A 184 15.13 -3.98 -45.05
N ASN A 185 14.65 -4.73 -44.06
CA ASN A 185 13.42 -4.42 -43.31
C ASN A 185 13.70 -3.44 -42.15
N ASP A 186 14.86 -2.78 -42.21
CA ASP A 186 15.43 -1.97 -41.13
C ASP A 186 15.56 -0.50 -41.55
N ASP A 187 14.97 -0.11 -42.69
CA ASP A 187 14.87 1.28 -43.17
C ASP A 187 14.12 2.13 -42.12
N PHE A 188 14.54 3.38 -41.93
CA PHE A 188 13.84 4.29 -41.01
C PHE A 188 12.40 4.54 -41.49
N THR A 189 11.54 4.97 -40.58
CA THR A 189 10.21 5.49 -40.88
C THR A 189 9.91 6.58 -39.87
N ASN A 190 9.79 7.82 -40.34
CA ASN A 190 9.64 9.02 -39.51
C ASN A 190 10.69 9.12 -38.38
N PRO A 191 12.01 9.10 -38.67
CA PRO A 191 13.01 9.29 -37.64
C PRO A 191 12.86 10.68 -36.99
N SER A 192 12.73 10.72 -35.67
CA SER A 192 12.50 11.94 -34.90
C SER A 192 13.78 12.43 -34.23
N GLU A 193 13.89 12.39 -32.90
CA GLU A 193 15.02 12.92 -32.16
C GLU A 193 16.25 12.00 -32.22
N MET A 194 17.42 12.61 -32.06
CA MET A 194 18.70 11.93 -32.05
C MET A 194 19.61 12.50 -30.98
N ILE A 195 20.36 11.63 -30.31
CA ILE A 195 21.40 12.06 -29.37
C ILE A 195 22.71 11.32 -29.63
N ILE A 196 23.82 11.98 -29.30
CA ILE A 196 25.15 11.40 -29.45
C ILE A 196 25.81 11.25 -28.07
N ASP A 197 26.18 10.02 -27.75
CA ASP A 197 27.19 9.77 -26.72
C ASP A 197 28.57 10.13 -27.27
N ASN A 198 28.99 11.36 -27.01
CA ASN A 198 30.28 11.86 -27.48
C ASN A 198 31.49 11.15 -26.83
N SER A 199 31.31 10.41 -25.74
CA SER A 199 32.40 9.66 -25.09
C SER A 199 32.71 8.35 -25.81
N ASN A 200 31.67 7.71 -26.34
CA ASN A 200 31.75 6.42 -27.04
C ASN A 200 31.51 6.52 -28.56
N ASP A 201 31.27 7.73 -29.08
CA ASP A 201 30.91 8.01 -30.47
C ASP A 201 29.68 7.21 -30.94
N LEU A 202 28.68 7.05 -30.07
CA LEU A 202 27.43 6.35 -30.39
C LEU A 202 26.31 7.34 -30.70
N LEU A 203 25.62 7.15 -31.83
CA LEU A 203 24.43 7.89 -32.24
C LEU A 203 23.19 7.04 -31.96
N TYR A 204 22.27 7.57 -31.17
CA TYR A 204 20.97 6.99 -30.88
C TYR A 204 19.93 7.75 -31.71
N VAL A 205 19.03 7.01 -32.35
CA VAL A 205 17.99 7.55 -33.22
C VAL A 205 16.65 6.97 -32.78
N ALA A 206 15.69 7.84 -32.49
CA ALA A 206 14.30 7.44 -32.32
C ALA A 206 13.66 7.24 -33.69
N ASP A 207 13.42 5.99 -34.06
CA ASP A 207 12.78 5.59 -35.33
C ASP A 207 11.27 5.43 -35.09
N SER A 208 10.61 6.57 -34.88
CA SER A 208 9.28 6.63 -34.27
C SER A 208 8.21 5.86 -35.03
N GLY A 209 8.23 5.90 -36.36
CA GLY A 209 7.27 5.16 -37.18
C GLY A 209 7.45 3.64 -37.17
N ASN A 210 8.57 3.14 -36.63
CA ASN A 210 8.84 1.73 -36.40
C ASN A 210 8.84 1.35 -34.91
N ASP A 211 8.49 2.27 -34.00
CA ASP A 211 8.42 2.07 -32.55
C ASP A 211 9.70 1.48 -31.94
N ARG A 212 10.87 2.00 -32.35
CA ARG A 212 12.18 1.47 -31.91
C ARG A 212 13.25 2.54 -31.81
N ILE A 213 14.32 2.22 -31.08
CA ILE A 213 15.56 2.99 -31.01
C ILE A 213 16.65 2.26 -31.79
N VAL A 214 17.36 2.97 -32.66
CA VAL A 214 18.46 2.43 -33.47
C VAL A 214 19.78 3.08 -33.04
N ILE A 215 20.81 2.27 -32.83
CA ILE A 215 22.12 2.70 -32.34
C ILE A 215 23.17 2.50 -33.44
N PHE A 216 23.93 3.54 -33.73
CA PHE A 216 25.06 3.55 -34.66
C PHE A 216 26.35 3.94 -33.96
N GLU A 217 27.48 3.42 -34.42
CA GLU A 217 28.81 3.87 -34.05
C GLU A 217 29.35 4.79 -35.15
N ILE A 218 29.87 5.95 -34.75
CA ILE A 218 30.49 6.94 -35.63
C ILE A 218 31.99 6.70 -35.64
N VAL A 219 32.55 6.33 -36.79
CA VAL A 219 33.97 6.00 -36.94
C VAL A 219 34.70 6.91 -37.93
N ASP A 220 35.99 7.11 -37.66
CA ASP A 220 36.91 7.78 -38.58
C ASP A 220 37.26 6.87 -39.78
N GLY A 221 36.49 6.93 -40.85
CA GLY A 221 36.78 6.25 -42.12
C GLY A 221 35.58 5.49 -42.68
N THR A 222 35.81 4.49 -43.53
CA THR A 222 34.74 3.73 -44.22
C THR A 222 34.72 2.26 -43.81
N THR A 223 35.34 1.90 -42.69
CA THR A 223 35.46 0.50 -42.24
C THR A 223 35.03 0.43 -40.79
N CYS A 224 33.93 -0.29 -40.55
CA CYS A 224 33.43 -0.49 -39.21
C CYS A 224 34.23 -1.56 -38.44
N PRO A 225 34.18 -1.54 -37.10
CA PRO A 225 34.79 -2.57 -36.26
C PRO A 225 34.24 -3.97 -36.54
N ASP A 226 35.03 -5.01 -36.25
CA ASP A 226 34.69 -6.41 -36.54
C ASP A 226 33.37 -6.82 -35.83
N GLY A 227 32.24 -6.80 -36.53
CA GLY A 227 30.93 -7.23 -36.00
C GLY A 227 29.73 -6.54 -36.66
N THR A 228 29.90 -5.30 -37.12
CA THR A 228 28.86 -4.50 -37.78
C THR A 228 28.87 -4.76 -39.29
N ILE A 229 27.71 -5.03 -39.89
CA ILE A 229 27.61 -5.65 -41.23
C ILE A 229 27.56 -4.59 -42.34
N GLU A 230 27.14 -3.35 -42.02
CA GLU A 230 26.86 -2.32 -43.01
C GLU A 230 27.42 -0.94 -42.59
N SER A 231 27.96 -0.18 -43.56
CA SER A 231 28.61 1.11 -43.32
C SER A 231 28.32 2.13 -44.43
N VAL A 232 27.91 3.35 -44.09
CA VAL A 232 27.83 4.50 -45.00
C VAL A 232 28.71 5.61 -44.44
N ASP A 233 29.79 5.93 -45.16
CA ASP A 233 30.73 7.05 -44.88
C ASP A 233 31.13 7.27 -43.40
N GLY A 234 31.32 6.17 -42.67
CA GLY A 234 31.75 6.19 -41.26
C GLY A 234 30.63 6.08 -40.24
N ILE A 235 29.40 5.78 -40.65
CA ILE A 235 28.30 5.38 -39.78
C ILE A 235 28.15 3.87 -39.84
N CYS A 236 28.15 3.22 -38.68
CA CYS A 236 28.16 1.77 -38.53
C CYS A 236 26.97 1.32 -37.70
N TYR A 237 26.09 0.49 -38.24
CA TYR A 237 24.98 -0.07 -37.47
C TYR A 237 25.50 -0.94 -36.31
N VAL A 238 25.03 -0.68 -35.09
CA VAL A 238 25.37 -1.46 -33.90
C VAL A 238 24.24 -2.43 -33.56
N LYS A 239 23.07 -1.89 -33.20
CA LYS A 239 21.89 -2.65 -32.77
C LYS A 239 20.64 -1.77 -32.78
N GLU A 240 19.50 -2.39 -32.59
CA GLU A 240 18.20 -1.73 -32.37
C GLU A 240 17.42 -2.47 -31.29
N PHE A 241 16.52 -1.78 -30.61
CA PHE A 241 15.58 -2.37 -29.66
C PHE A 241 14.27 -1.56 -29.65
N GLY A 242 13.18 -2.20 -29.23
CA GLY A 242 11.85 -1.63 -29.30
C GLY A 242 10.94 -2.37 -30.29
N SER A 243 9.66 -2.35 -29.98
CA SER A 243 8.57 -2.73 -30.87
C SER A 243 7.29 -2.05 -30.41
N SER A 244 6.30 -1.96 -31.31
CA SER A 244 4.98 -1.39 -31.01
C SER A 244 4.30 -2.08 -29.82
N GLY A 245 3.93 -1.34 -28.78
CA GLY A 245 3.17 -1.85 -27.63
C GLY A 245 3.29 -1.02 -26.35
N ASP A 246 2.77 -1.56 -25.25
CA ASP A 246 2.69 -0.92 -23.92
C ASP A 246 3.45 -1.71 -22.82
N ASP A 247 4.10 -2.82 -23.16
CA ASP A 247 4.96 -3.56 -22.23
C ASP A 247 6.35 -2.89 -22.08
N GLU A 248 7.17 -3.41 -21.16
CA GLU A 248 8.55 -2.93 -20.91
C GLU A 248 9.43 -3.08 -22.15
N GLY A 249 10.07 -1.99 -22.59
CA GLY A 249 10.87 -1.95 -23.81
C GLY A 249 10.07 -1.97 -25.11
N GLU A 250 8.73 -1.93 -25.05
CA GLU A 250 7.86 -1.64 -26.20
C GLU A 250 7.50 -0.14 -26.20
N PHE A 251 7.29 0.44 -27.38
CA PHE A 251 7.02 1.88 -27.56
C PHE A 251 5.79 2.11 -28.46
N ASP A 252 5.21 3.29 -28.40
CA ASP A 252 4.28 3.85 -29.39
C ASP A 252 4.69 5.32 -29.63
N ASP A 253 5.23 5.59 -30.82
CA ASP A 253 5.80 6.89 -31.23
C ASP A 253 6.91 7.41 -30.28
N PRO A 254 8.02 6.67 -30.08
CA PRO A 254 9.13 7.14 -29.25
C PRO A 254 9.73 8.40 -29.87
N SER A 255 9.82 9.52 -29.14
CA SER A 255 10.12 10.82 -29.76
C SER A 255 11.30 11.57 -29.18
N GLY A 256 11.50 11.55 -27.86
CA GLY A 256 12.54 12.29 -27.15
C GLY A 256 13.55 11.36 -26.51
N LEU A 257 14.82 11.77 -26.52
CA LEU A 257 15.93 10.99 -26.00
C LEU A 257 16.83 11.84 -25.10
N ALA A 258 17.24 11.30 -23.96
CA ALA A 258 18.30 11.90 -23.13
C ALA A 258 19.23 10.81 -22.58
N LEU A 259 20.53 11.11 -22.50
CA LEU A 259 21.54 10.16 -22.05
C LEU A 259 22.35 10.71 -20.88
N ASN A 260 22.41 9.94 -19.79
CA ASN A 260 23.39 10.10 -18.74
C ASN A 260 24.58 9.18 -19.01
N SER A 261 25.64 9.73 -19.61
CA SER A 261 26.85 8.99 -19.98
C SER A 261 27.76 8.63 -18.79
N GLU A 262 27.50 9.13 -17.57
CA GLU A 262 28.26 8.72 -16.39
C GLU A 262 27.81 7.36 -15.86
N ASN A 263 26.53 7.02 -16.04
CA ASN A 263 25.89 5.80 -15.55
C ASN A 263 25.29 4.94 -16.67
N ASP A 264 25.56 5.27 -17.94
CA ASP A 264 25.06 4.57 -19.13
C ASP A 264 23.53 4.44 -19.20
N LEU A 265 22.79 5.43 -18.66
CA LEU A 265 21.33 5.45 -18.63
C LEU A 265 20.75 6.27 -19.80
N LEU A 266 19.92 5.62 -20.61
CA LEU A 266 19.15 6.21 -21.70
C LEU A 266 17.69 6.37 -21.27
N TYR A 267 17.18 7.59 -21.36
CA TYR A 267 15.79 7.94 -21.15
C TYR A 267 15.13 8.10 -22.51
N VAL A 268 13.92 7.54 -22.64
CA VAL A 268 13.15 7.58 -23.89
C VAL A 268 11.72 8.03 -23.54
N SER A 269 11.23 9.08 -24.18
CA SER A 269 9.81 9.40 -24.12
C SER A 269 9.02 8.52 -25.07
N ASP A 270 8.00 7.87 -24.53
CA ASP A 270 7.10 6.96 -25.20
C ASP A 270 5.76 7.68 -25.37
N SER A 271 5.70 8.49 -26.44
CA SER A 271 4.81 9.65 -26.51
C SER A 271 3.34 9.28 -26.50
N ASP A 272 2.93 8.28 -27.28
CA ASP A 272 1.52 7.88 -27.37
C ASP A 272 1.10 6.98 -26.19
N ASN A 273 2.06 6.44 -25.43
CA ASN A 273 1.84 5.74 -24.16
C ASN A 273 1.89 6.65 -22.92
N ASP A 274 2.16 7.95 -23.08
CA ASP A 274 2.21 8.95 -22.01
C ASP A 274 3.17 8.58 -20.85
N ARG A 275 4.35 8.02 -21.16
CA ARG A 275 5.36 7.60 -20.19
C ARG A 275 6.79 7.89 -20.64
N ILE A 276 7.72 7.83 -19.70
CA ILE A 276 9.16 7.83 -19.94
C ILE A 276 9.70 6.47 -19.50
N GLN A 277 10.48 5.82 -20.36
CA GLN A 277 11.17 4.56 -20.05
C GLN A 277 12.67 4.79 -19.91
N ILE A 278 13.30 4.06 -18.98
CA ILE A 278 14.71 4.20 -18.63
C ILE A 278 15.42 2.87 -18.92
N PHE A 279 16.53 2.93 -19.65
CA PHE A 279 17.32 1.79 -20.05
C PHE A 279 18.78 1.96 -19.66
N GLU A 280 19.43 0.90 -19.22
CA GLU A 280 20.87 0.84 -19.04
C GLU A 280 21.51 0.15 -20.24
N ILE A 281 22.48 0.81 -20.86
CA ILE A 281 23.21 0.29 -22.01
C ILE A 281 24.51 -0.33 -21.54
N VAL A 282 24.64 -1.66 -21.63
CA VAL A 282 25.79 -2.38 -21.05
C VAL A 282 26.67 -3.07 -22.10
N ASP A 283 27.97 -3.03 -21.86
CA ASP A 283 28.99 -3.76 -22.61
C ASP A 283 28.99 -5.27 -22.23
N GLY A 284 27.93 -6.01 -22.59
CA GLY A 284 27.87 -7.46 -22.43
C GLY A 284 26.48 -8.07 -22.34
N THR A 285 26.43 -9.38 -22.07
CA THR A 285 25.21 -10.21 -22.12
C THR A 285 24.52 -10.38 -20.77
N THR A 286 24.79 -9.52 -19.79
CA THR A 286 24.22 -9.71 -18.44
C THR A 286 23.84 -8.38 -17.86
N CYS A 287 22.54 -8.18 -17.70
CA CYS A 287 21.97 -7.01 -17.05
C CYS A 287 22.27 -6.99 -15.54
N PRO A 288 22.44 -5.81 -14.93
CA PRO A 288 22.64 -5.69 -13.49
C PRO A 288 21.48 -6.26 -12.66
N ASP A 289 21.77 -6.66 -11.43
CA ASP A 289 20.76 -7.21 -10.52
C ASP A 289 19.62 -6.19 -10.31
N GLY A 290 18.38 -6.59 -10.58
CA GLY A 290 17.20 -5.73 -10.45
C GLY A 290 16.73 -5.06 -11.75
N THR A 291 17.37 -5.35 -12.88
CA THR A 291 16.97 -4.89 -14.22
C THR A 291 16.58 -6.08 -15.10
N ASP A 292 15.75 -5.83 -16.12
CA ASP A 292 15.27 -6.86 -17.03
C ASP A 292 15.92 -6.74 -18.42
N GLU A 293 16.41 -7.85 -18.96
CA GLU A 293 17.06 -7.87 -20.29
C GLU A 293 16.02 -7.77 -21.40
N ILE A 294 16.04 -6.66 -22.16
CA ILE A 294 15.19 -6.49 -23.35
C ILE A 294 15.86 -7.19 -24.55
N ILE A 295 17.12 -6.86 -24.79
CA ILE A 295 18.00 -7.52 -25.75
C ILE A 295 19.44 -7.54 -25.20
N ASP A 296 20.33 -8.25 -25.88
CA ASP A 296 21.75 -8.32 -25.51
C ASP A 296 22.39 -6.91 -25.42
N GLY A 297 22.71 -6.50 -24.19
CA GLY A 297 23.32 -5.21 -23.86
C GLY A 297 22.35 -4.02 -23.74
N VAL A 298 21.04 -4.25 -23.63
CA VAL A 298 20.04 -3.22 -23.29
C VAL A 298 19.12 -3.76 -22.20
N CYS A 299 19.13 -3.09 -21.05
CA CYS A 299 18.43 -3.53 -19.85
C CYS A 299 17.37 -2.49 -19.47
N PHE A 300 16.12 -2.91 -19.32
CA PHE A 300 15.06 -2.08 -18.77
C PHE A 300 15.31 -1.84 -17.28
N VAL A 301 15.28 -0.57 -16.87
CA VAL A 301 15.57 -0.14 -15.51
C VAL A 301 14.27 0.20 -14.78
N ASP A 302 13.50 1.14 -15.33
CA ASP A 302 12.26 1.62 -14.74
C ASP A 302 11.43 2.38 -15.78
N GLU A 303 10.18 2.66 -15.43
CA GLU A 303 9.30 3.55 -16.17
C GLU A 303 8.49 4.43 -15.23
N PHE A 304 8.14 5.63 -15.68
CA PHE A 304 7.23 6.50 -14.94
C PHE A 304 6.40 7.36 -15.90
N GLY A 305 5.25 7.80 -15.41
CA GLY A 305 4.28 8.51 -16.22
C GLY A 305 2.97 7.73 -16.39
N SER A 306 1.90 8.47 -16.65
CA SER A 306 0.62 7.93 -17.08
C SER A 306 -0.18 9.05 -17.71
N THR A 307 -1.16 8.72 -18.54
CA THR A 307 -2.05 9.73 -19.15
C THR A 307 -2.73 10.61 -18.09
N GLY A 308 -2.62 11.94 -18.23
CA GLY A 308 -3.36 12.88 -17.42
C GLY A 308 -2.75 14.27 -17.31
N THR A 309 -3.20 15.01 -16.31
CA THR A 309 -2.84 16.44 -16.09
C THR A 309 -2.26 16.68 -14.69
N ALA A 310 -2.24 15.66 -13.83
CA ALA A 310 -1.64 15.76 -12.50
C ALA A 310 -0.10 15.79 -12.60
N ASP A 311 0.55 15.97 -11.46
CA ASP A 311 2.01 15.92 -11.35
C ASP A 311 2.49 14.48 -11.63
N GLY A 312 3.47 14.33 -12.51
CA GLY A 312 3.94 13.01 -12.99
C GLY A 312 2.99 12.30 -13.96
N GLN A 313 1.92 12.96 -14.42
CA GLN A 313 1.10 12.49 -15.54
C GLN A 313 1.37 13.32 -16.78
N PHE A 314 1.34 12.69 -17.95
CA PHE A 314 1.66 13.31 -19.23
C PHE A 314 0.49 13.23 -20.22
N ASP A 315 0.51 14.08 -21.24
CA ASP A 315 -0.29 13.96 -22.46
C ASP A 315 0.64 14.26 -23.65
N SER A 316 1.12 13.22 -24.33
CA SER A 316 2.13 13.29 -25.39
C SER A 316 3.46 13.89 -24.92
N PRO A 317 4.21 13.24 -24.00
CA PRO A 317 5.55 13.71 -23.65
C PRO A 317 6.47 13.60 -24.87
N LEU A 318 7.04 14.72 -25.33
CA LEU A 318 7.94 14.77 -26.48
C LEU A 318 9.40 14.89 -26.02
N GLY A 319 10.08 16.01 -26.29
CA GLY A 319 11.48 16.18 -25.95
C GLY A 319 11.77 16.15 -24.44
N ILE A 320 12.95 15.63 -24.11
CA ILE A 320 13.42 15.45 -22.73
C ILE A 320 14.87 15.91 -22.62
N ALA A 321 15.25 16.48 -21.47
CA ALA A 321 16.62 16.90 -21.20
C ALA A 321 17.08 16.59 -19.79
N LEU A 322 18.36 16.24 -19.67
CA LEU A 322 19.02 15.97 -18.40
C LEU A 322 19.89 17.16 -17.97
N ASP A 323 19.74 17.56 -16.71
CA ASP A 323 20.74 18.34 -16.00
C ASP A 323 21.51 17.42 -15.05
N ASN A 324 22.59 16.83 -15.58
CA ASN A 324 23.46 15.93 -14.82
C ASN A 324 24.15 16.61 -13.61
N SER A 325 24.18 17.95 -13.53
CA SER A 325 24.80 18.65 -12.39
C SER A 325 23.91 18.69 -11.16
N ASN A 326 22.58 18.66 -11.37
CA ASN A 326 21.57 18.74 -10.31
C ASN A 326 20.69 17.48 -10.26
N ASP A 327 20.99 16.47 -11.08
CA ASP A 327 20.23 15.21 -11.18
C ASP A 327 18.75 15.44 -11.51
N LEU A 328 18.48 16.38 -12.42
CA LEU A 328 17.12 16.71 -12.85
C LEU A 328 16.83 16.23 -14.28
N LEU A 329 15.61 15.75 -14.49
CA LEU A 329 15.07 15.43 -15.80
C LEU A 329 13.91 16.38 -16.14
N TYR A 330 14.01 17.06 -17.28
CA TYR A 330 12.99 17.95 -17.81
C TYR A 330 12.24 17.23 -18.92
N VAL A 331 10.91 17.30 -18.89
CA VAL A 331 10.02 16.64 -19.85
C VAL A 331 9.06 17.66 -20.44
N ALA A 332 9.07 17.80 -21.77
CA ALA A 332 8.08 18.57 -22.51
C ALA A 332 6.75 17.81 -22.58
N ASP A 333 5.80 18.20 -21.73
CA ASP A 333 4.46 17.60 -21.62
C ASP A 333 3.52 18.32 -22.61
N SER A 334 3.70 17.99 -23.89
CA SER A 334 3.35 18.86 -25.01
C SER A 334 1.86 19.22 -25.08
N LYS A 335 0.94 18.25 -24.97
CA LYS A 335 -0.51 18.54 -25.04
C LYS A 335 -1.08 19.13 -23.75
N ASN A 336 -0.29 19.14 -22.67
CA ASN A 336 -0.60 19.84 -21.43
C ASN A 336 0.05 21.24 -21.35
N ASP A 337 0.74 21.69 -22.42
CA ASP A 337 1.30 23.03 -22.57
C ASP A 337 2.24 23.44 -21.43
N ARG A 338 3.10 22.51 -20.98
CA ARG A 338 3.98 22.71 -19.81
C ARG A 338 5.27 21.89 -19.89
N ILE A 339 6.24 22.26 -19.07
CA ILE A 339 7.41 21.43 -18.76
C ILE A 339 7.25 20.87 -17.34
N GLN A 340 7.50 19.57 -17.16
CA GLN A 340 7.60 18.93 -15.85
C GLN A 340 9.05 18.57 -15.55
N VAL A 341 9.46 18.74 -14.30
CA VAL A 341 10.83 18.52 -13.83
C VAL A 341 10.82 17.47 -12.73
N PHE A 342 11.72 16.50 -12.84
CA PHE A 342 11.83 15.34 -11.95
C PHE A 342 13.21 15.26 -11.31
N ASP A 343 13.27 14.89 -10.04
CA ASP A 343 14.48 14.60 -9.29
C ASP A 343 14.85 13.12 -9.45
N LEU A 344 16.03 12.87 -10.02
CA LEU A 344 16.56 11.53 -10.28
C LEU A 344 17.34 10.95 -9.10
N ASN A 345 17.58 11.74 -8.04
CA ASN A 345 18.33 11.35 -6.85
C ASN A 345 17.50 11.46 -5.56
N SER A 346 16.16 11.36 -5.68
CA SER A 346 15.29 11.36 -4.51
C SER A 346 15.64 10.18 -3.58
N GLU A 347 15.86 10.45 -2.29
CA GLU A 347 16.07 9.36 -1.33
C GLU A 347 14.77 8.53 -1.30
N PRO A 348 14.82 7.18 -1.42
CA PRO A 348 13.61 6.37 -1.48
C PRO A 348 12.76 6.67 -0.26
N ALA A 349 11.52 7.12 -0.51
CA ALA A 349 10.61 7.58 0.53
C ALA A 349 10.53 6.50 1.62
N VAL A 350 10.87 6.85 2.86
CA VAL A 350 10.86 5.87 3.96
C VAL A 350 9.42 5.45 4.20
N GLN A 351 9.03 4.23 3.77
CA GLN A 351 7.64 3.80 3.78
C GLN A 351 7.21 3.17 5.12
N THR A 352 5.96 3.41 5.52
CA THR A 352 5.30 2.68 6.60
C THR A 352 5.14 1.20 6.22
N PRO A 353 5.16 0.25 7.19
CA PRO A 353 5.13 -1.16 6.87
C PRO A 353 3.76 -1.59 6.32
N GLU A 354 3.72 -2.71 5.62
CA GLU A 354 2.45 -3.34 5.22
C GLU A 354 1.63 -3.84 6.43
N LYS A 355 0.33 -4.04 6.20
CA LYS A 355 -0.61 -4.49 7.25
C LYS A 355 -0.47 -6.00 7.53
N PRO A 356 -0.66 -6.45 8.78
CA PRO A 356 -0.66 -7.87 9.12
C PRO A 356 -1.74 -8.66 8.36
N VAL A 357 -1.44 -9.92 8.04
CA VAL A 357 -2.37 -10.84 7.36
C VAL A 357 -2.82 -11.97 8.30
N ASN A 358 -3.86 -12.70 7.90
CA ASN A 358 -4.41 -13.84 8.66
C ASN A 358 -4.74 -13.53 10.13
N VAL A 359 -5.27 -12.33 10.39
CA VAL A 359 -5.70 -11.95 11.74
C VAL A 359 -6.90 -12.79 12.15
N ASP A 360 -6.74 -13.54 13.24
CA ASP A 360 -7.76 -14.39 13.84
C ASP A 360 -7.90 -14.14 15.34
N ALA A 361 -9.08 -14.45 15.90
CA ALA A 361 -9.36 -14.29 17.32
C ALA A 361 -10.25 -15.42 17.84
N SER A 362 -9.85 -16.04 18.95
CA SER A 362 -10.51 -17.21 19.53
C SER A 362 -10.70 -17.08 21.06
N PRO A 363 -11.81 -17.59 21.63
CA PRO A 363 -12.00 -17.58 23.08
C PRO A 363 -11.05 -18.60 23.74
N VAL A 364 -10.41 -18.21 24.84
CA VAL A 364 -9.54 -19.10 25.63
C VAL A 364 -10.01 -19.26 27.07
N SER A 365 -10.89 -18.36 27.53
CA SER A 365 -11.59 -18.44 28.81
C SER A 365 -12.93 -17.69 28.71
N PRO A 366 -13.81 -17.81 29.72
CA PRO A 366 -15.03 -17.01 29.80
C PRO A 366 -14.76 -15.49 29.83
N THR A 367 -13.54 -15.08 30.19
CA THR A 367 -13.17 -13.67 30.29
C THR A 367 -11.95 -13.31 29.45
N SER A 368 -11.55 -14.16 28.51
CA SER A 368 -10.29 -13.95 27.77
C SER A 368 -10.38 -14.45 26.34
N ILE A 369 -9.78 -13.68 25.43
CA ILE A 369 -9.65 -13.99 24.00
C ILE A 369 -8.17 -13.96 23.62
N ILE A 370 -7.73 -14.92 22.80
CA ILE A 370 -6.43 -14.85 22.14
C ILE A 370 -6.61 -14.32 20.71
N LEU A 371 -5.71 -13.45 20.30
CA LEU A 371 -5.53 -13.00 18.92
C LEU A 371 -4.24 -13.59 18.34
N THR A 372 -4.26 -13.90 17.05
CA THR A 372 -3.10 -14.35 16.28
C THR A 372 -3.07 -13.67 14.92
N TRP A 373 -1.89 -13.44 14.36
CA TRP A 373 -1.71 -12.84 13.02
C TRP A 373 -0.37 -13.23 12.42
N ASP A 374 -0.22 -13.15 11.11
CA ASP A 374 1.05 -13.34 10.43
C ASP A 374 1.69 -11.98 10.09
N ALA A 375 3.02 -11.94 10.05
CA ALA A 375 3.75 -10.80 9.49
C ALA A 375 3.39 -10.60 8.01
N PRO A 376 3.34 -9.36 7.51
CA PRO A 376 3.28 -9.10 6.07
C PRO A 376 4.57 -9.56 5.38
N GLU A 377 4.51 -9.77 4.06
CA GLU A 377 5.70 -9.91 3.22
C GLU A 377 6.43 -8.55 3.19
N GLN A 378 7.76 -8.56 3.32
CA GLN A 378 8.58 -7.33 3.33
C GLN A 378 9.49 -7.30 2.10
N HIS A 379 9.53 -6.16 1.42
CA HIS A 379 10.54 -5.82 0.42
C HIS A 379 11.82 -5.33 1.11
N GLU A 380 12.99 -5.55 0.51
CA GLU A 380 14.30 -5.24 1.10
C GLU A 380 14.50 -3.74 1.41
N THR A 381 13.70 -2.87 0.80
CA THR A 381 13.75 -1.40 0.91
C THR A 381 12.92 -0.84 2.08
N ILE A 382 12.06 -1.64 2.73
CA ILE A 382 11.19 -1.18 3.83
C ILE A 382 11.87 -1.43 5.19
N PRO A 383 11.93 -0.44 6.10
CA PRO A 383 12.49 -0.65 7.44
C PRO A 383 11.80 -1.77 8.22
N GLU A 384 12.59 -2.56 8.95
CA GLU A 384 12.14 -3.76 9.69
C GLU A 384 10.97 -3.43 10.63
N ILE A 385 9.98 -4.34 10.66
CA ILE A 385 8.87 -4.27 11.62
C ILE A 385 9.43 -4.39 13.04
N THR A 386 9.25 -3.32 13.80
CA THR A 386 9.66 -3.18 15.21
C THR A 386 8.56 -3.63 16.20
N GLY A 387 7.30 -3.73 15.76
CA GLY A 387 6.21 -4.18 16.61
C GLY A 387 4.82 -4.16 15.96
N TYR A 388 3.80 -4.38 16.79
CA TYR A 388 2.40 -4.39 16.37
C TYR A 388 1.51 -3.59 17.32
N LYS A 389 0.53 -2.85 16.77
CA LYS A 389 -0.54 -2.18 17.52
C LYS A 389 -1.82 -2.99 17.38
N ILE A 390 -2.58 -3.14 18.46
CA ILE A 390 -3.89 -3.82 18.45
C ILE A 390 -4.96 -2.82 18.84
N GLU A 391 -6.10 -2.87 18.18
CA GLU A 391 -7.28 -2.11 18.56
C GLU A 391 -8.49 -3.03 18.65
N TYR A 392 -9.37 -2.78 19.61
CA TYR A 392 -10.61 -3.53 19.77
C TYR A 392 -11.82 -2.61 19.95
N ARG A 393 -13.01 -3.12 19.68
CA ARG A 393 -14.27 -2.47 20.02
C ARG A 393 -15.30 -3.47 20.51
N ILE A 394 -16.31 -2.96 21.20
CA ILE A 394 -17.48 -3.73 21.64
C ILE A 394 -18.68 -3.26 20.80
N GLY A 395 -19.32 -4.18 20.07
CA GLY A 395 -20.46 -3.84 19.20
C GLY A 395 -20.12 -2.78 18.13
N SER A 396 -20.85 -1.66 18.13
CA SER A 396 -20.69 -0.55 17.16
C SER A 396 -19.95 0.66 17.72
N GLU A 397 -19.30 0.50 18.88
CA GLU A 397 -18.54 1.58 19.51
C GLU A 397 -17.20 1.86 18.80
N ASN A 398 -16.54 2.95 19.22
CA ASN A 398 -15.23 3.33 18.73
C ASN A 398 -14.16 2.30 19.13
N TYR A 399 -13.12 2.18 18.31
CA TYR A 399 -11.97 1.35 18.60
C TYR A 399 -11.13 1.95 19.73
N ILE A 400 -10.71 1.09 20.65
CA ILE A 400 -9.85 1.36 21.79
C ILE A 400 -8.51 0.67 21.51
N ALA A 401 -7.41 1.41 21.63
CA ALA A 401 -6.08 0.86 21.47
C ALA A 401 -5.67 0.01 22.68
N ILE A 402 -5.14 -1.18 22.39
CA ILE A 402 -4.39 -2.01 23.31
C ILE A 402 -2.96 -1.97 22.83
N THR A 403 -2.07 -1.43 23.63
CA THR A 403 -0.64 -1.38 23.31
C THR A 403 0.05 -2.53 24.05
N PRO A 404 0.32 -3.68 23.42
CA PRO A 404 1.35 -4.57 23.94
C PRO A 404 2.71 -3.85 23.83
N ASP A 405 3.67 -4.20 24.70
CA ASP A 405 5.04 -3.67 24.64
C ASP A 405 5.55 -3.63 23.19
N ALA A 406 5.87 -2.42 22.72
CA ALA A 406 6.16 -2.06 21.32
C ALA A 406 7.45 -2.68 20.73
N SER A 407 7.96 -3.76 21.33
CA SER A 407 9.19 -4.47 20.98
C SER A 407 9.01 -5.99 20.89
N SER A 408 7.75 -6.45 20.80
CA SER A 408 7.40 -7.86 20.80
C SER A 408 7.19 -8.38 19.37
N ASN A 409 8.15 -9.15 18.85
CA ASN A 409 8.04 -9.95 17.62
C ASN A 409 7.13 -11.18 17.80
N VAL A 410 6.05 -11.03 18.57
CA VAL A 410 5.12 -12.11 18.90
C VAL A 410 3.87 -11.94 18.08
N PHE A 411 3.54 -12.98 17.33
CA PHE A 411 2.40 -13.10 16.42
C PHE A 411 1.09 -13.45 17.13
N SER A 412 1.00 -13.18 18.44
CA SER A 412 -0.18 -13.46 19.25
C SER A 412 -0.29 -12.56 20.47
N PHE A 413 -1.52 -12.33 20.93
CA PHE A 413 -1.83 -11.50 22.09
C PHE A 413 -3.05 -12.03 22.83
N VAL A 414 -3.02 -12.08 24.16
CA VAL A 414 -4.18 -12.48 24.99
C VAL A 414 -4.80 -11.24 25.63
N HIS A 415 -6.08 -11.02 25.33
CA HIS A 415 -6.89 -9.96 25.92
C HIS A 415 -7.76 -10.53 27.05
N ASP A 416 -7.45 -10.17 28.30
CA ASP A 416 -8.13 -10.64 29.52
C ASP A 416 -9.14 -9.63 30.08
N GLY A 417 -10.00 -10.08 31.00
CA GLY A 417 -10.95 -9.23 31.73
C GLY A 417 -12.25 -8.92 30.97
N LEU A 418 -12.59 -9.75 30.00
CA LEU A 418 -13.70 -9.57 29.07
C LEU A 418 -15.04 -10.06 29.65
N SER A 419 -16.13 -9.54 29.10
CA SER A 419 -17.49 -9.94 29.45
C SER A 419 -18.00 -11.06 28.55
N GLU A 420 -18.52 -12.13 29.14
CA GLU A 420 -19.20 -13.25 28.44
C GLU A 420 -20.45 -12.82 27.66
N SER A 421 -21.02 -11.63 27.92
CA SER A 421 -22.20 -11.14 27.19
C SER A 421 -21.85 -10.47 25.87
N GLU A 422 -20.64 -9.92 25.77
CA GLU A 422 -20.24 -8.97 24.74
C GLU A 422 -19.49 -9.64 23.58
N THR A 423 -19.64 -9.05 22.40
CA THR A 423 -18.87 -9.44 21.21
C THR A 423 -17.79 -8.40 20.95
N TYR A 424 -16.56 -8.87 20.78
CA TYR A 424 -15.37 -8.05 20.60
C TYR A 424 -14.89 -8.16 19.16
N SER A 425 -14.60 -7.03 18.54
CA SER A 425 -13.99 -6.97 17.21
C SER A 425 -12.60 -6.35 17.31
N TYR A 426 -11.62 -6.99 16.70
CA TYR A 426 -10.21 -6.62 16.75
C TYR A 426 -9.64 -6.30 15.38
N ARG A 427 -8.63 -5.43 15.34
CA ARG A 427 -7.76 -5.19 14.18
C ARG A 427 -6.32 -4.95 14.65
N VAL A 428 -5.36 -5.31 13.81
CA VAL A 428 -3.92 -5.25 14.11
C VAL A 428 -3.23 -4.38 13.07
N TYR A 429 -2.14 -3.74 13.47
CA TYR A 429 -1.29 -2.91 12.62
C TYR A 429 0.18 -3.29 12.83
N SER A 430 1.00 -3.20 11.80
CA SER A 430 2.46 -3.31 11.88
C SER A 430 3.06 -1.94 12.19
N ILE A 431 4.21 -1.91 12.87
CA ILE A 431 4.95 -0.68 13.20
C ILE A 431 6.42 -0.86 12.82
N ASN A 432 7.00 0.11 12.11
CA ASN A 432 8.45 0.23 11.91
C ASN A 432 8.94 1.60 12.41
N SER A 433 10.19 1.95 12.12
CA SER A 433 10.78 3.24 12.50
C SER A 433 10.12 4.47 11.87
N VAL A 434 9.33 4.29 10.81
CA VAL A 434 8.62 5.36 10.10
C VAL A 434 7.26 5.61 10.72
N GLY A 435 6.52 4.53 11.01
CA GLY A 435 5.15 4.67 11.47
C GLY A 435 4.37 3.37 11.44
N THR A 436 3.05 3.52 11.46
CA THR A 436 2.10 2.41 11.58
C THR A 436 1.44 2.13 10.23
N SER A 437 1.29 0.85 9.89
CA SER A 437 0.59 0.39 8.69
C SER A 437 -0.87 0.84 8.65
N SER A 438 -1.56 0.53 7.54
CA SER A 438 -3.03 0.47 7.54
C SER A 438 -3.56 -0.70 8.40
N ALA A 439 -4.84 -0.66 8.77
CA ALA A 439 -5.45 -1.69 9.61
C ALA A 439 -5.61 -3.04 8.86
N SER A 440 -5.38 -4.14 9.57
CA SER A 440 -5.70 -5.50 9.11
C SER A 440 -7.20 -5.71 8.85
N SER A 441 -7.54 -6.89 8.34
CA SER A 441 -8.92 -7.41 8.43
C SER A 441 -9.40 -7.49 9.89
N ILE A 442 -10.71 -7.41 10.08
CA ILE A 442 -11.32 -7.42 11.42
C ILE A 442 -11.60 -8.86 11.85
N ALA A 443 -11.05 -9.28 12.98
CA ALA A 443 -11.40 -10.54 13.65
C ALA A 443 -12.48 -10.28 14.71
N THR A 444 -13.61 -10.97 14.66
CA THR A 444 -14.72 -10.77 15.62
C THR A 444 -15.04 -12.05 16.36
N VAL A 445 -15.05 -11.97 17.69
CA VAL A 445 -15.20 -13.12 18.57
C VAL A 445 -15.87 -12.72 19.87
N LYS A 446 -16.55 -13.67 20.49
CA LYS A 446 -17.20 -13.53 21.79
C LYS A 446 -16.54 -14.48 22.79
N PRO A 447 -16.26 -14.06 24.04
CA PRO A 447 -15.79 -14.98 25.06
C PRO A 447 -16.80 -16.11 25.28
N GLU A 448 -16.31 -17.33 25.46
CA GLU A 448 -17.13 -18.52 25.65
C GLU A 448 -16.68 -19.29 26.90
N SER A 449 -17.50 -20.24 27.34
CA SER A 449 -17.19 -21.12 28.46
C SER A 449 -16.92 -22.55 27.96
N THR A 450 -15.91 -23.21 28.52
CA THR A 450 -15.74 -24.66 28.37
C THR A 450 -16.93 -25.41 28.95
N THR A 451 -17.22 -26.62 28.47
CA THR A 451 -18.08 -27.51 29.24
C THR A 451 -17.34 -28.07 30.45
N THR A 452 -18.08 -28.46 31.48
CA THR A 452 -17.53 -29.08 32.70
C THR A 452 -17.49 -30.61 32.55
N PRO A 453 -16.69 -31.35 33.33
CA PRO A 453 -16.85 -32.80 33.41
C PRO A 453 -18.29 -33.19 33.73
N VAL A 454 -18.81 -34.22 33.08
CA VAL A 454 -20.23 -34.63 33.20
C VAL A 454 -20.36 -36.04 33.76
N ALA A 455 -21.59 -36.45 34.08
CA ALA A 455 -21.91 -37.79 34.57
C ALA A 455 -21.11 -38.21 35.82
N LEU A 456 -20.76 -37.27 36.70
CA LEU A 456 -20.08 -37.61 37.95
C LEU A 456 -20.96 -38.52 38.81
N THR A 457 -20.41 -39.67 39.19
CA THR A 457 -21.02 -40.64 40.11
C THR A 457 -20.12 -40.86 41.32
N ALA A 458 -20.72 -41.21 42.45
CA ALA A 458 -20.02 -41.54 43.68
C ALA A 458 -20.60 -42.83 44.28
N SER A 459 -19.74 -43.84 44.46
CA SER A 459 -20.11 -45.16 44.97
C SER A 459 -19.26 -45.52 46.19
N ALA A 460 -19.90 -45.86 47.30
CA ALA A 460 -19.20 -46.34 48.49
C ALA A 460 -18.76 -47.80 48.30
N ILE A 461 -17.47 -48.01 48.09
CA ILE A 461 -16.90 -49.34 47.77
C ILE A 461 -16.35 -50.09 49.00
N SER A 462 -16.16 -49.38 50.12
CA SER A 462 -15.83 -49.97 51.43
C SER A 462 -16.29 -49.05 52.56
N PRO A 463 -16.26 -49.47 53.84
CA PRO A 463 -16.66 -48.64 54.97
C PRO A 463 -15.86 -47.34 55.16
N SER A 464 -14.77 -47.16 54.41
CA SER A 464 -13.91 -45.97 54.47
C SER A 464 -13.48 -45.42 53.10
N GLN A 465 -14.10 -45.89 52.01
CA GLN A 465 -13.72 -45.48 50.65
C GLN A 465 -14.93 -45.19 49.76
N ILE A 466 -14.78 -44.18 48.91
CA ILE A 466 -15.72 -43.82 47.84
C ILE A 466 -14.94 -43.82 46.53
N LYS A 467 -15.44 -44.53 45.53
CA LYS A 467 -14.99 -44.44 44.14
C LYS A 467 -15.83 -43.39 43.41
N LEU A 468 -15.15 -42.50 42.71
CA LEU A 468 -15.71 -41.49 41.81
C LEU A 468 -15.42 -41.90 40.37
N SER A 469 -16.39 -41.71 39.49
CA SER A 469 -16.27 -41.92 38.04
C SER A 469 -16.99 -40.78 37.30
N TRP A 470 -16.40 -40.23 36.23
CA TRP A 470 -16.96 -39.12 35.44
C TRP A 470 -16.65 -39.26 33.95
N MET A 471 -17.21 -38.36 33.13
CA MET A 471 -16.88 -38.19 31.71
C MET A 471 -16.16 -36.85 31.48
N ALA A 472 -15.28 -36.82 30.49
CA ALA A 472 -14.56 -35.62 30.10
C ALA A 472 -15.54 -34.51 29.61
N PRO A 473 -15.18 -33.22 29.74
CA PRO A 473 -15.88 -32.15 29.06
C PRO A 473 -15.79 -32.32 27.53
N SER A 474 -16.86 -31.98 26.83
CA SER A 474 -16.95 -32.03 25.37
C SER A 474 -16.29 -30.85 24.65
N GLU A 475 -16.23 -29.69 25.30
CA GLU A 475 -15.72 -28.43 24.74
C GLU A 475 -14.64 -27.86 25.64
N THR A 476 -13.43 -27.75 25.10
CA THR A 476 -12.22 -27.32 25.82
C THR A 476 -11.46 -26.24 25.07
N PHE A 477 -12.15 -25.49 24.19
CA PHE A 477 -11.54 -24.55 23.25
C PHE A 477 -10.41 -25.21 22.42
N GLN A 478 -10.62 -26.47 22.02
CA GLN A 478 -9.65 -27.29 21.30
C GLN A 478 -8.34 -27.55 22.06
N GLN A 479 -8.30 -27.32 23.38
CA GLN A 479 -7.12 -27.55 24.20
C GLN A 479 -7.10 -28.96 24.78
N SER A 480 -5.89 -29.52 24.89
CA SER A 480 -5.69 -30.82 25.54
C SER A 480 -5.94 -30.76 27.05
N ILE A 481 -6.66 -31.75 27.58
CA ILE A 481 -6.86 -31.92 29.02
C ILE A 481 -5.59 -32.54 29.63
N SER A 482 -4.94 -31.81 30.52
CA SER A 482 -3.72 -32.26 31.21
C SER A 482 -4.03 -33.10 32.46
N GLY A 483 -5.19 -32.91 33.09
CA GLY A 483 -5.58 -33.62 34.31
C GLY A 483 -6.98 -33.24 34.82
N TYR A 484 -7.42 -33.91 35.89
CA TYR A 484 -8.65 -33.55 36.61
C TYR A 484 -8.37 -33.29 38.08
N ASN A 485 -9.05 -32.32 38.68
CA ASN A 485 -8.97 -32.05 40.12
C ASN A 485 -10.25 -32.53 40.80
N ILE A 486 -10.09 -33.28 41.89
CA ILE A 486 -11.19 -33.83 42.68
C ILE A 486 -11.39 -32.92 43.88
N LYS A 487 -12.57 -32.31 43.94
CA LYS A 487 -12.96 -31.37 44.99
C LYS A 487 -14.02 -32.02 45.88
N ARG A 488 -13.90 -31.88 47.20
CA ARG A 488 -14.95 -32.27 48.16
C ARG A 488 -15.68 -31.03 48.65
N VAL A 489 -17.00 -31.12 48.71
CA VAL A 489 -17.87 -30.05 49.20
C VAL A 489 -17.85 -30.05 50.72
N LEU A 490 -17.39 -28.95 51.32
CA LEU A 490 -17.44 -28.72 52.77
C LEU A 490 -18.80 -28.12 53.17
N THR A 491 -19.21 -27.11 52.42
CA THR A 491 -20.55 -26.49 52.44
C THR A 491 -20.90 -26.10 51.00
N PRO A 492 -22.18 -25.90 50.64
CA PRO A 492 -22.55 -25.52 49.28
C PRO A 492 -21.70 -24.33 48.77
N GLY A 493 -20.98 -24.52 47.65
CA GLY A 493 -20.09 -23.53 47.06
C GLY A 493 -18.69 -23.40 47.67
N VAL A 494 -18.35 -24.18 48.71
CA VAL A 494 -17.02 -24.18 49.34
C VAL A 494 -16.41 -25.58 49.27
N TYR A 495 -15.22 -25.67 48.69
CA TYR A 495 -14.56 -26.92 48.35
C TYR A 495 -13.18 -27.05 49.01
N ASP A 496 -12.75 -28.27 49.27
CA ASP A 496 -11.34 -28.62 49.49
C ASP A 496 -10.82 -29.61 48.45
N ASP A 497 -9.55 -29.51 48.09
CA ASP A 497 -8.92 -30.40 47.13
C ASP A 497 -8.58 -31.74 47.80
N VAL A 498 -9.04 -32.83 47.17
CA VAL A 498 -8.90 -34.20 47.68
C VAL A 498 -7.82 -34.97 46.91
N GLY A 499 -7.56 -34.55 45.67
CA GLY A 499 -6.52 -35.11 44.82
C GLY A 499 -6.70 -34.72 43.36
N SER A 500 -5.85 -35.27 42.50
CA SER A 500 -5.91 -35.05 41.05
C SER A 500 -5.57 -36.32 40.27
N THR A 501 -5.91 -36.32 38.98
CA THR A 501 -5.56 -37.37 38.02
C THR A 501 -4.92 -36.77 36.77
N ASN A 502 -4.31 -37.61 35.93
CA ASN A 502 -3.90 -37.21 34.58
C ASN A 502 -5.11 -37.13 33.63
N GLY A 503 -4.94 -36.51 32.45
CA GLY A 503 -6.02 -36.23 31.51
C GLY A 503 -6.75 -37.45 30.93
N GLN A 504 -6.19 -38.66 31.07
CA GLN A 504 -6.79 -39.90 30.57
C GLN A 504 -7.55 -40.67 31.66
N THR A 505 -7.33 -40.34 32.94
CA THR A 505 -7.88 -41.11 34.07
C THR A 505 -9.18 -40.46 34.56
N LEU A 506 -10.30 -41.11 34.27
CA LEU A 506 -11.67 -40.66 34.57
C LEU A 506 -12.27 -41.23 35.85
N THR A 507 -11.44 -41.79 36.73
CA THR A 507 -11.87 -42.35 38.02
C THR A 507 -10.92 -41.97 39.15
N TYR A 508 -11.44 -41.90 40.38
CA TYR A 508 -10.64 -41.59 41.57
C TYR A 508 -11.20 -42.26 42.82
N VAL A 509 -10.33 -42.84 43.66
CA VAL A 509 -10.75 -43.47 44.93
C VAL A 509 -10.34 -42.61 46.12
N VAL A 510 -11.33 -42.02 46.78
CA VAL A 510 -11.14 -41.28 48.02
C VAL A 510 -11.14 -42.27 49.19
N SER A 511 -10.08 -42.23 50.01
CA SER A 511 -9.87 -43.16 51.14
C SER A 511 -9.86 -42.45 52.50
N ASN A 512 -9.77 -43.23 53.59
CA ASN A 512 -9.74 -42.74 54.98
C ASN A 512 -11.00 -41.95 55.41
N LEU A 513 -12.16 -42.33 54.87
CA LEU A 513 -13.43 -41.70 55.16
C LEU A 513 -14.06 -42.29 56.43
N ALA A 514 -14.71 -41.45 57.23
CA ALA A 514 -15.53 -41.91 58.36
C ALA A 514 -16.78 -42.66 57.88
N THR A 515 -17.03 -43.82 58.48
CA THR A 515 -18.25 -44.62 58.26
C THR A 515 -19.50 -43.87 58.74
N ASP A 516 -20.61 -44.08 58.04
CA ASP A 516 -21.93 -43.46 58.24
C ASP A 516 -21.97 -41.93 58.06
N LYS A 517 -20.94 -41.34 57.44
CA LYS A 517 -20.91 -39.93 57.04
C LYS A 517 -21.08 -39.78 55.53
N THR A 518 -21.99 -38.90 55.09
CA THR A 518 -22.15 -38.55 53.67
C THR A 518 -21.06 -37.57 53.24
N TYR A 519 -20.46 -37.83 52.09
CA TYR A 519 -19.52 -36.94 51.43
C TYR A 519 -20.03 -36.59 50.04
N THR A 520 -19.81 -35.35 49.63
CA THR A 520 -20.23 -34.80 48.34
C THR A 520 -18.99 -34.30 47.60
N TYR A 521 -18.90 -34.57 46.30
CA TYR A 521 -17.74 -34.25 45.46
C TYR A 521 -18.14 -33.58 44.16
N ALA A 522 -17.20 -32.84 43.58
CA ALA A 522 -17.22 -32.27 42.23
C ALA A 522 -15.84 -32.46 41.57
N VAL A 523 -15.78 -32.33 40.25
CA VAL A 523 -14.54 -32.50 39.46
C VAL A 523 -14.38 -31.32 38.49
N THR A 524 -13.16 -30.80 38.35
CA THR A 524 -12.77 -29.84 37.29
C THR A 524 -11.73 -30.47 36.37
N ALA A 525 -11.62 -30.00 35.13
CA ALA A 525 -10.57 -30.43 34.18
C ALA A 525 -9.51 -29.32 34.03
N ASN A 526 -8.23 -29.69 33.95
CA ASN A 526 -7.11 -28.78 33.71
C ASN A 526 -6.83 -28.68 32.19
N ILE A 527 -6.84 -27.48 31.65
CA ILE A 527 -6.55 -27.15 30.24
C ILE A 527 -5.41 -26.13 30.15
N GLY A 528 -4.85 -25.89 28.96
CA GLY A 528 -3.65 -25.06 28.75
C GLY A 528 -3.74 -23.65 29.35
N PHE A 529 -4.91 -23.02 29.29
CA PHE A 529 -5.15 -21.67 29.85
C PHE A 529 -5.86 -21.67 31.23
N GLY A 530 -5.98 -22.81 31.93
CA GLY A 530 -6.57 -22.85 33.27
C GLY A 530 -7.35 -24.12 33.62
N GLN A 531 -8.52 -23.96 34.24
CA GLN A 531 -9.41 -25.06 34.60
C GLN A 531 -10.84 -24.81 34.12
N THR A 532 -11.56 -25.87 33.78
CA THR A 532 -13.00 -25.80 33.54
C THR A 532 -13.77 -25.56 34.84
N GLY A 533 -15.04 -25.16 34.73
CA GLY A 533 -15.94 -25.06 35.90
C GLY A 533 -16.21 -26.41 36.58
N GLU A 534 -16.81 -26.38 37.77
CA GLU A 534 -17.15 -27.61 38.51
C GLU A 534 -18.23 -28.45 37.81
N SER A 535 -18.03 -29.77 37.78
CA SER A 535 -19.05 -30.74 37.40
C SER A 535 -20.31 -30.66 38.27
N ASN A 536 -21.37 -31.38 37.87
CA ASN A 536 -22.44 -31.73 38.79
C ASN A 536 -21.89 -32.42 40.05
N THR A 537 -22.52 -32.22 41.22
CA THR A 537 -22.06 -32.86 42.45
C THR A 537 -22.59 -34.29 42.60
N ALA A 538 -21.77 -35.21 43.11
CA ALA A 538 -22.18 -36.56 43.47
C ALA A 538 -21.92 -36.86 44.95
N SER A 539 -22.82 -37.62 45.59
CA SER A 539 -22.72 -37.93 47.02
C SER A 539 -22.79 -39.42 47.31
N ALA A 540 -22.00 -39.90 48.27
CA ALA A 540 -22.08 -41.26 48.78
C ALA A 540 -21.84 -41.30 50.29
N THR A 541 -22.38 -42.35 50.94
CA THR A 541 -22.24 -42.59 52.39
C THR A 541 -21.60 -43.95 52.60
N PRO A 542 -20.31 -44.03 52.97
CA PRO A 542 -19.65 -45.28 53.34
C PRO A 542 -20.32 -45.89 54.56
N ARG A 543 -20.75 -47.15 54.48
CA ARG A 543 -21.38 -47.89 55.58
C ARG A 543 -20.59 -49.15 55.90
N SER A 544 -20.84 -49.74 57.07
CA SER A 544 -20.16 -50.96 57.50
C SER A 544 -20.37 -52.16 56.55
N ASP A 545 -21.47 -52.15 55.81
CA ASP A 545 -21.83 -53.14 54.79
C ASP A 545 -21.55 -52.67 53.34
N SER A 546 -20.96 -51.47 53.17
CA SER A 546 -20.49 -51.01 51.86
C SER A 546 -19.44 -51.99 51.35
N THR A 547 -19.76 -52.56 50.21
CA THR A 547 -18.92 -53.52 49.49
C THR A 547 -18.96 -53.14 48.03
N ASP A 548 -17.83 -53.29 47.35
CA ASP A 548 -17.70 -53.07 45.93
C ASP A 548 -18.57 -54.08 45.16
N THR A 549 -19.83 -53.72 44.94
CA THR A 549 -20.89 -54.56 44.39
C THR A 549 -21.38 -54.04 43.04
N THR A 550 -20.81 -52.94 42.58
CA THR A 550 -21.08 -52.32 41.29
C THR A 550 -19.90 -52.57 40.38
N GLU A 551 -20.09 -53.36 39.32
CA GLU A 551 -19.33 -53.13 38.08
C GLU A 551 -19.47 -51.64 37.77
N ASP A 552 -18.34 -50.98 37.45
CA ASP A 552 -18.29 -49.53 37.21
C ASP A 552 -19.42 -49.15 36.22
N PRO A 553 -20.33 -48.22 36.54
CA PRO A 553 -21.46 -47.90 35.66
C PRO A 553 -21.02 -47.37 34.29
N LEU A 554 -19.74 -46.99 34.12
CA LEU A 554 -19.13 -46.60 32.85
C LEU A 554 -18.52 -47.79 32.06
N VAL A 555 -18.45 -49.00 32.63
CA VAL A 555 -17.86 -50.21 31.98
C VAL A 555 -18.91 -50.99 31.16
N SER A 556 -20.00 -50.35 30.73
CA SER A 556 -21.02 -51.01 29.90
C SER A 556 -21.61 -50.17 28.76
N THR A 557 -20.82 -49.26 28.16
CA THR A 557 -20.94 -48.83 26.75
C THR A 557 -19.71 -48.03 26.32
N SER A 558 -18.51 -48.63 26.29
CA SER A 558 -17.56 -48.20 25.27
C SER A 558 -17.99 -48.88 23.98
N VAL A 559 -18.95 -48.30 23.27
CA VAL A 559 -19.03 -48.62 21.85
C VAL A 559 -17.75 -48.03 21.29
N ASP A 560 -16.84 -48.87 20.81
CA ASP A 560 -15.60 -48.40 20.19
C ASP A 560 -15.99 -47.30 19.19
N MET A 561 -15.52 -46.08 19.45
CA MET A 561 -15.73 -45.00 18.50
C MET A 561 -14.86 -45.33 17.30
N THR A 562 -15.49 -45.44 16.14
CA THR A 562 -14.81 -45.68 14.88
C THR A 562 -14.94 -44.45 14.01
N VAL A 563 -14.13 -44.37 12.96
CA VAL A 563 -14.38 -43.40 11.90
C VAL A 563 -15.80 -43.62 11.32
N PRO A 564 -16.47 -42.59 10.79
CA PRO A 564 -17.81 -42.74 10.25
C PRO A 564 -17.83 -43.67 9.03
N SER A 565 -19.01 -44.14 8.66
CA SER A 565 -19.22 -44.71 7.32
C SER A 565 -19.16 -43.62 6.23
N SER A 566 -18.99 -44.01 4.97
CA SER A 566 -18.92 -43.04 3.86
C SER A 566 -20.22 -42.26 3.69
N PRO A 567 -20.17 -40.95 3.35
CA PRO A 567 -21.33 -40.20 2.90
C PRO A 567 -22.00 -40.87 1.69
N ILE A 568 -23.33 -40.73 1.59
CA ILE A 568 -24.12 -41.37 0.53
C ILE A 568 -24.80 -40.35 -0.36
N LYS A 569 -25.16 -40.77 -1.58
CA LYS A 569 -25.92 -39.97 -2.56
C LYS A 569 -25.25 -38.62 -2.91
N LEU A 570 -23.94 -38.61 -3.09
CA LEU A 570 -23.26 -37.41 -3.59
C LEU A 570 -23.76 -37.05 -5.00
N THR A 571 -24.28 -35.84 -5.14
CA THR A 571 -24.70 -35.24 -6.41
C THR A 571 -23.94 -33.93 -6.65
N ALA A 572 -23.30 -33.84 -7.82
CA ALA A 572 -22.69 -32.62 -8.32
C ALA A 572 -23.59 -32.00 -9.41
N SER A 573 -23.91 -30.72 -9.28
CA SER A 573 -24.71 -29.96 -10.25
C SER A 573 -24.03 -28.64 -10.60
N THR A 574 -23.91 -28.34 -11.89
CA THR A 574 -23.38 -27.07 -12.39
C THR A 574 -24.21 -25.90 -11.85
N LYS A 575 -23.54 -24.90 -11.27
CA LYS A 575 -24.17 -23.67 -10.77
C LYS A 575 -23.90 -22.50 -11.73
N THR A 576 -22.65 -22.32 -12.17
CA THR A 576 -22.24 -21.34 -13.19
C THR A 576 -21.18 -21.92 -14.14
N SER A 577 -20.66 -21.14 -15.07
CA SER A 577 -19.46 -21.50 -15.87
C SER A 577 -18.22 -21.75 -15.03
N THR A 578 -18.17 -21.21 -13.81
CA THR A 578 -17.02 -21.26 -12.89
C THR A 578 -17.36 -21.87 -11.53
N SER A 579 -18.54 -22.48 -11.35
CA SER A 579 -18.89 -23.09 -10.06
C SER A 579 -19.80 -24.31 -10.16
N ILE A 580 -19.61 -25.26 -9.23
CA ILE A 580 -20.40 -26.49 -9.08
C ILE A 580 -20.88 -26.61 -7.64
N THR A 581 -22.17 -26.88 -7.47
CA THR A 581 -22.77 -27.20 -6.18
C THR A 581 -22.72 -28.70 -5.94
N LEU A 582 -22.22 -29.09 -4.77
CA LEU A 582 -22.23 -30.44 -4.23
C LEU A 582 -23.31 -30.56 -3.17
N THR A 583 -24.05 -31.66 -3.21
CA THR A 583 -25.00 -32.05 -2.17
C THR A 583 -24.86 -33.54 -1.91
N TRP A 584 -24.89 -33.93 -0.64
CA TRP A 584 -24.83 -35.33 -0.22
C TRP A 584 -25.80 -35.58 0.93
N VAL A 585 -25.86 -36.82 1.40
CA VAL A 585 -26.55 -37.22 2.62
C VAL A 585 -25.51 -37.75 3.59
N SER A 586 -25.66 -37.38 4.86
CA SER A 586 -24.78 -37.82 5.93
C SER A 586 -24.66 -39.36 5.99
N PRO A 587 -23.54 -39.88 6.52
CA PRO A 587 -23.35 -41.31 6.73
C PRO A 587 -24.52 -41.97 7.47
N THR A 588 -24.79 -43.25 7.17
CA THR A 588 -25.82 -44.03 7.89
C THR A 588 -25.37 -44.49 9.28
N ASP A 589 -24.06 -44.50 9.50
CA ASP A 589 -23.39 -44.81 10.77
C ASP A 589 -22.31 -43.76 10.98
N ASP A 590 -22.40 -43.03 12.08
CA ASP A 590 -21.49 -41.95 12.48
C ASP A 590 -20.30 -42.48 13.31
N GLY A 591 -20.23 -43.79 13.54
CA GLY A 591 -19.14 -44.40 14.29
C GLY A 591 -19.22 -44.14 15.80
N ASN A 592 -20.42 -43.81 16.31
CA ASN A 592 -20.68 -43.47 17.71
C ASN A 592 -20.01 -42.16 18.17
N SER A 593 -19.66 -41.28 17.23
CA SER A 593 -19.23 -39.90 17.44
C SER A 593 -19.91 -39.04 16.39
N GLU A 594 -20.38 -37.85 16.76
CA GLU A 594 -21.05 -36.96 15.82
C GLU A 594 -20.13 -36.53 14.66
N ILE A 595 -20.74 -36.24 13.51
CA ILE A 595 -20.02 -35.74 12.33
C ILE A 595 -19.71 -34.25 12.56
N THR A 596 -18.43 -33.93 12.66
CA THR A 596 -17.91 -32.57 12.88
C THR A 596 -17.67 -31.83 11.56
N GLY A 597 -17.47 -32.56 10.46
CA GLY A 597 -17.27 -31.96 9.15
C GLY A 597 -17.09 -32.96 8.02
N TYR A 598 -16.65 -32.47 6.87
CA TYR A 598 -16.45 -33.25 5.66
C TYR A 598 -15.15 -32.84 4.95
N LYS A 599 -14.39 -33.83 4.46
CA LYS A 599 -13.28 -33.63 3.52
C LYS A 599 -13.80 -33.72 2.09
N ILE A 600 -13.45 -32.76 1.25
CA ILE A 600 -13.89 -32.67 -0.15
C ILE A 600 -12.68 -32.75 -1.06
N GLU A 601 -12.70 -33.71 -1.97
CA GLU A 601 -11.64 -33.89 -2.96
C GLU A 601 -12.23 -33.81 -4.37
N SER A 602 -11.46 -33.24 -5.30
CA SER A 602 -11.84 -33.14 -6.70
C SER A 602 -10.72 -33.57 -7.63
N LYS A 603 -11.09 -34.05 -8.82
CA LYS A 603 -10.17 -34.22 -9.95
C LYS A 603 -10.75 -33.52 -11.17
N LYS A 604 -9.89 -32.83 -11.90
CA LYS A 604 -10.19 -32.26 -13.22
C LYS A 604 -9.94 -33.33 -14.29
N ASP A 605 -10.93 -33.56 -15.14
CA ASP A 605 -10.92 -34.57 -16.21
C ASP A 605 -10.51 -35.97 -15.73
N ASN A 606 -9.41 -36.53 -16.26
CA ASN A 606 -8.88 -37.85 -15.90
C ASN A 606 -7.67 -37.75 -14.94
N GLY A 607 -7.50 -36.62 -14.24
CA GLY A 607 -6.42 -36.40 -13.28
C GLY A 607 -6.58 -37.17 -11.96
N SER A 608 -5.64 -36.93 -11.04
CA SER A 608 -5.72 -37.44 -9.66
C SER A 608 -6.59 -36.54 -8.79
N PHE A 609 -7.17 -37.10 -7.72
CA PHE A 609 -7.89 -36.31 -6.72
C PHE A 609 -6.92 -35.44 -5.92
N SER A 610 -7.22 -34.15 -5.81
CA SER A 610 -6.60 -33.21 -4.88
C SER A 610 -7.62 -32.77 -3.83
N THR A 611 -7.14 -32.41 -2.64
CA THR A 611 -8.00 -31.82 -1.61
C THR A 611 -8.45 -30.43 -2.05
N VAL A 612 -9.75 -30.19 -2.03
CA VAL A 612 -10.37 -28.86 -2.19
C VAL A 612 -10.66 -28.24 -0.83
N VAL A 613 -11.15 -29.06 0.11
CA VAL A 613 -11.39 -28.67 1.50
C VAL A 613 -10.94 -29.82 2.39
N GLU A 614 -10.02 -29.56 3.31
CA GLU A 614 -9.51 -30.58 4.23
C GLU A 614 -10.54 -30.90 5.33
N ASP A 615 -11.27 -29.90 5.83
CA ASP A 615 -12.43 -30.04 6.73
C ASP A 615 -13.41 -28.86 6.56
N THR A 616 -14.70 -29.13 6.34
CA THR A 616 -15.76 -28.10 6.28
C THR A 616 -16.07 -27.45 7.62
N GLN A 617 -15.63 -28.04 8.75
CA GLN A 617 -15.85 -27.55 10.12
C GLN A 617 -17.33 -27.30 10.47
N ASN A 618 -18.23 -27.95 9.76
CA ASN A 618 -19.65 -27.94 10.02
C ASN A 618 -20.31 -29.16 9.40
N SER A 619 -21.45 -29.56 9.95
CA SER A 619 -22.21 -30.73 9.52
C SER A 619 -23.12 -30.50 8.31
N SER A 620 -22.96 -29.39 7.56
CA SER A 620 -23.79 -29.11 6.39
C SER A 620 -23.48 -30.11 5.28
N THR A 621 -24.53 -30.62 4.64
CA THR A 621 -24.39 -31.61 3.56
C THR A 621 -24.42 -30.97 2.16
N THR A 622 -23.92 -29.74 2.06
CA THR A 622 -23.81 -28.98 0.81
C THR A 622 -22.54 -28.14 0.79
N TYR A 623 -21.95 -27.98 -0.39
CA TYR A 623 -20.76 -27.17 -0.61
C TYR A 623 -20.77 -26.60 -2.04
N VAL A 624 -20.22 -25.40 -2.24
CA VAL A 624 -20.07 -24.79 -3.58
C VAL A 624 -18.57 -24.64 -3.86
N HIS A 625 -18.09 -25.32 -4.90
CA HIS A 625 -16.73 -25.15 -5.39
C HIS A 625 -16.74 -24.10 -6.51
N SER A 626 -16.02 -23.00 -6.31
CA SER A 626 -15.92 -21.84 -7.22
C SER A 626 -14.59 -21.85 -7.98
N GLU A 627 -14.35 -20.84 -8.84
CA GLU A 627 -13.09 -20.66 -9.60
C GLU A 627 -12.74 -21.83 -10.55
N LEU A 628 -13.77 -22.50 -11.05
CA LEU A 628 -13.60 -23.63 -11.96
C LEU A 628 -13.33 -23.15 -13.39
N VAL A 629 -12.52 -23.93 -14.11
CA VAL A 629 -12.25 -23.68 -15.52
C VAL A 629 -13.49 -24.03 -16.35
N GLU A 630 -13.93 -23.08 -17.17
CA GLU A 630 -15.10 -23.25 -18.03
C GLU A 630 -14.93 -24.46 -18.96
N ASN A 631 -16.04 -25.15 -19.22
CA ASN A 631 -16.17 -26.37 -20.02
C ASN A 631 -15.37 -27.58 -19.51
N SER A 632 -14.74 -27.49 -18.34
CA SER A 632 -13.99 -28.59 -17.74
C SER A 632 -14.90 -29.51 -16.91
N LYS A 633 -14.65 -30.82 -16.97
CA LYS A 633 -15.38 -31.81 -16.18
C LYS A 633 -14.66 -32.04 -14.86
N TYR A 634 -15.38 -31.86 -13.75
CA TYR A 634 -14.87 -32.17 -12.43
C TYR A 634 -15.59 -33.39 -11.88
N ALA A 635 -14.83 -34.28 -11.24
CA ALA A 635 -15.36 -35.38 -10.46
C ALA A 635 -15.00 -35.18 -8.99
N TYR A 636 -15.97 -35.43 -8.11
CA TYR A 636 -15.88 -35.17 -6.69
C TYR A 636 -16.11 -36.42 -5.87
N ARG A 637 -15.47 -36.49 -4.71
CA ARG A 637 -15.77 -37.44 -3.63
C ARG A 637 -15.72 -36.71 -2.30
N VAL A 638 -16.55 -37.15 -1.36
CA VAL A 638 -16.67 -36.53 -0.03
C VAL A 638 -16.48 -37.59 1.05
N SER A 639 -15.70 -37.29 2.07
CA SER A 639 -15.49 -38.13 3.26
C SER A 639 -16.03 -37.43 4.50
N ALA A 640 -16.65 -38.17 5.42
CA ALA A 640 -17.14 -37.62 6.68
C ALA A 640 -16.04 -37.62 7.74
N ILE A 641 -16.07 -36.63 8.63
CA ILE A 641 -15.10 -36.43 9.70
C ILE A 641 -15.85 -36.47 11.03
N ASN A 642 -15.35 -37.26 11.97
CA ASN A 642 -15.76 -37.21 13.38
C ASN A 642 -14.49 -37.12 14.26
N SER A 643 -14.67 -37.16 15.58
CA SER A 643 -13.57 -37.09 16.55
C SER A 643 -12.51 -38.21 16.44
N VAL A 644 -12.82 -39.31 15.75
CA VAL A 644 -11.91 -40.45 15.55
C VAL A 644 -11.08 -40.28 14.28
N GLY A 645 -11.66 -39.67 13.23
CA GLY A 645 -10.97 -39.41 11.98
C GLY A 645 -11.88 -39.42 10.76
N VAL A 646 -11.24 -39.53 9.59
CA VAL A 646 -11.88 -39.40 8.28
C VAL A 646 -12.38 -40.76 7.78
N SER A 647 -13.61 -40.81 7.27
CA SER A 647 -14.21 -42.00 6.66
C SER A 647 -13.56 -42.33 5.30
N GLU A 648 -13.88 -43.53 4.78
CA GLU A 648 -13.71 -43.81 3.34
C GLU A 648 -14.58 -42.83 2.50
N PRO A 649 -14.13 -42.45 1.29
CA PRO A 649 -14.84 -41.50 0.44
C PRO A 649 -16.16 -42.04 -0.12
N SER A 650 -17.09 -41.14 -0.42
CA SER A 650 -18.38 -41.42 -1.07
C SER A 650 -18.23 -42.00 -2.48
N ASN A 651 -19.37 -42.32 -3.10
CA ASN A 651 -19.42 -42.49 -4.56
C ASN A 651 -18.90 -41.23 -5.26
N GLU A 652 -18.24 -41.40 -6.41
CA GLU A 652 -17.87 -40.26 -7.26
C GLU A 652 -19.13 -39.64 -7.89
N SER A 653 -19.13 -38.32 -8.03
CA SER A 653 -20.16 -37.57 -8.76
C SER A 653 -19.48 -36.54 -9.65
N SER A 654 -19.92 -36.39 -10.90
CA SER A 654 -19.29 -35.48 -11.85
C SER A 654 -20.26 -34.44 -12.39
N ALA A 655 -19.76 -33.22 -12.57
CA ALA A 655 -20.45 -32.15 -13.30
C ALA A 655 -19.44 -31.38 -14.17
N THR A 656 -19.94 -30.76 -15.23
CA THR A 656 -19.13 -29.90 -16.11
C THR A 656 -19.44 -28.45 -15.76
N ALA A 657 -18.43 -27.66 -15.43
CA ALA A 657 -18.60 -26.23 -15.21
C ALA A 657 -18.92 -25.60 -16.58
N LYS A 658 -20.15 -25.15 -16.80
CA LYS A 658 -20.63 -24.62 -18.09
C LYS A 658 -21.74 -23.61 -17.86
N ILE A 659 -21.87 -22.65 -18.77
CA ILE A 659 -22.91 -21.62 -18.70
C ILE A 659 -24.31 -22.28 -18.68
N THR A 660 -25.03 -22.11 -17.59
CA THR A 660 -26.46 -22.40 -17.48
C THR A 660 -27.28 -21.15 -17.80
N GLY A 661 -27.07 -20.59 -18.99
CA GLY A 661 -27.99 -19.71 -19.75
C GLY A 661 -28.66 -18.51 -19.08
N LEU A 662 -28.30 -18.10 -17.86
CA LEU A 662 -28.81 -16.90 -17.18
C LEU A 662 -27.76 -16.44 -16.15
N ALA A 663 -27.09 -15.32 -16.40
CA ALA A 663 -26.09 -14.76 -15.49
C ALA A 663 -26.09 -13.22 -15.53
N LEU A 664 -25.90 -12.59 -14.37
CA LEU A 664 -25.80 -11.14 -14.17
C LEU A 664 -24.39 -10.65 -14.51
N SER A 665 -24.28 -9.47 -15.13
CA SER A 665 -23.00 -8.77 -15.25
C SER A 665 -22.50 -8.31 -13.88
N PRO A 666 -21.18 -8.22 -13.64
CA PRO A 666 -20.62 -7.64 -12.42
C PRO A 666 -21.06 -6.18 -12.24
N MET A 667 -21.56 -5.82 -11.06
CA MET A 667 -22.08 -4.48 -10.75
C MET A 667 -21.20 -3.65 -9.80
N GLY A 668 -20.16 -4.26 -9.21
CA GLY A 668 -19.18 -3.55 -8.38
C GLY A 668 -19.75 -2.91 -7.10
N LYS A 669 -18.95 -2.03 -6.49
CA LYS A 669 -19.35 -1.19 -5.35
C LYS A 669 -19.78 0.19 -5.85
N LEU A 670 -20.85 0.74 -5.29
CA LEU A 670 -21.41 2.03 -5.71
C LEU A 670 -21.47 3.01 -4.53
N THR A 671 -21.35 4.30 -4.82
CA THR A 671 -21.50 5.38 -3.82
C THR A 671 -22.49 6.42 -4.32
N VAL A 672 -23.30 6.98 -3.42
CA VAL A 672 -24.28 8.04 -3.72
C VAL A 672 -24.39 9.01 -2.53
N ASN A 673 -24.62 10.29 -2.78
CA ASN A 673 -24.88 11.26 -1.71
C ASN A 673 -26.36 11.21 -1.28
N GLU A 674 -26.66 11.44 0.00
CA GLU A 674 -28.05 11.55 0.46
C GLU A 674 -28.84 12.60 -0.35
N GLY A 675 -30.09 12.30 -0.68
CA GLY A 675 -30.93 13.13 -1.54
C GLY A 675 -30.63 13.06 -3.05
N GLN A 676 -29.52 12.43 -3.47
CA GLN A 676 -29.19 12.24 -4.89
C GLN A 676 -29.76 10.92 -5.44
N LEU A 677 -30.28 10.94 -6.66
CA LEU A 677 -30.83 9.75 -7.31
C LEU A 677 -29.70 8.84 -7.82
N LEU A 678 -29.62 7.62 -7.28
CA LEU A 678 -28.85 6.51 -7.85
C LEU A 678 -29.72 5.70 -8.79
N SER A 679 -29.34 5.62 -10.07
CA SER A 679 -30.07 4.86 -11.09
C SER A 679 -29.11 4.17 -12.04
N PHE A 680 -29.29 2.86 -12.23
CA PHE A 680 -28.52 2.06 -13.19
C PHE A 680 -29.34 0.88 -13.71
N ALA A 681 -28.92 0.28 -14.83
CA ALA A 681 -29.58 -0.90 -15.39
C ALA A 681 -28.74 -2.14 -15.13
N VAL A 682 -29.33 -3.11 -14.44
CA VAL A 682 -28.76 -4.45 -14.24
C VAL A 682 -28.76 -5.17 -15.59
N LYS A 683 -27.57 -5.60 -16.04
CA LYS A 683 -27.39 -6.30 -17.31
C LYS A 683 -27.19 -7.80 -17.09
N LEU A 684 -27.58 -8.57 -18.09
CA LEU A 684 -27.19 -9.98 -18.20
C LEU A 684 -25.91 -10.05 -19.02
N THR A 685 -25.06 -11.02 -18.72
CA THR A 685 -23.89 -11.33 -19.56
C THR A 685 -24.31 -11.81 -20.96
N ASP A 686 -25.48 -12.43 -21.09
CA ASP A 686 -26.09 -12.79 -22.39
C ASP A 686 -27.31 -11.90 -22.70
N ASN A 687 -27.10 -10.91 -23.58
CA ASN A 687 -28.11 -9.94 -24.04
C ASN A 687 -29.17 -10.55 -24.98
N THR A 688 -29.03 -11.82 -25.39
CA THR A 688 -30.01 -12.51 -26.23
C THR A 688 -31.21 -13.04 -25.42
N ILE A 689 -31.07 -13.11 -24.10
CA ILE A 689 -32.11 -13.59 -23.18
C ILE A 689 -33.27 -12.58 -23.13
N LYS A 690 -34.40 -12.95 -23.74
CA LYS A 690 -35.65 -12.17 -23.67
C LYS A 690 -36.46 -12.46 -22.42
N ASP A 691 -37.11 -11.45 -21.86
CA ASP A 691 -38.05 -11.52 -20.73
C ASP A 691 -37.52 -12.10 -19.39
N PRO A 692 -36.34 -11.67 -18.88
CA PRO A 692 -35.92 -11.99 -17.51
C PRO A 692 -36.78 -11.25 -16.46
N VAL A 693 -36.90 -11.83 -15.27
CA VAL A 693 -37.59 -11.22 -14.12
C VAL A 693 -36.58 -10.88 -13.02
N PHE A 694 -36.38 -9.58 -12.78
CA PHE A 694 -35.50 -9.05 -11.75
C PHE A 694 -36.26 -8.75 -10.44
N SER A 695 -35.60 -8.97 -9.30
CA SER A 695 -36.10 -8.62 -7.97
C SER A 695 -34.98 -8.22 -7.03
N LEU A 696 -35.32 -7.50 -5.95
CA LEU A 696 -34.38 -7.14 -4.89
C LEU A 696 -34.70 -7.90 -3.61
N LYS A 697 -33.66 -8.26 -2.86
CA LYS A 697 -33.71 -8.63 -1.44
C LYS A 697 -32.81 -7.71 -0.62
N ASN A 698 -33.18 -7.51 0.65
CA ASN A 698 -32.48 -6.61 1.58
C ASN A 698 -32.38 -5.16 1.09
N ALA A 699 -33.33 -4.72 0.26
CA ALA A 699 -33.35 -3.35 -0.27
C ALA A 699 -33.86 -2.36 0.79
N PRO A 700 -33.24 -1.16 0.91
CA PRO A 700 -33.70 -0.10 1.80
C PRO A 700 -35.04 0.49 1.34
N SER A 701 -35.68 1.25 2.24
CA SER A 701 -36.95 1.91 1.95
C SER A 701 -36.79 2.86 0.77
N GLY A 702 -37.68 2.74 -0.22
CA GLY A 702 -37.66 3.57 -1.43
C GLY A 702 -36.84 3.03 -2.60
N ALA A 703 -35.96 2.05 -2.39
CA ALA A 703 -35.23 1.39 -3.48
C ALA A 703 -36.16 0.50 -4.31
N LYS A 704 -36.05 0.59 -5.64
CA LYS A 704 -36.92 -0.14 -6.58
C LYS A 704 -36.11 -0.70 -7.73
N ILE A 705 -36.52 -1.86 -8.22
CA ILE A 705 -36.08 -2.41 -9.50
C ILE A 705 -37.29 -2.66 -10.39
N ILE A 706 -37.17 -2.31 -11.67
CA ILE A 706 -38.19 -2.63 -12.67
C ILE A 706 -37.98 -4.09 -13.11
N SER A 707 -38.95 -4.94 -12.81
CA SER A 707 -38.81 -6.39 -12.92
C SER A 707 -38.50 -6.92 -14.33
N ASN A 708 -38.85 -6.21 -15.40
CA ASN A 708 -38.63 -6.66 -16.78
C ASN A 708 -37.44 -5.98 -17.48
N THR A 709 -36.88 -4.91 -16.91
CA THR A 709 -35.76 -4.16 -17.51
C THR A 709 -34.50 -4.16 -16.66
N GLY A 710 -34.58 -4.57 -15.38
CA GLY A 710 -33.46 -4.52 -14.46
C GLY A 710 -33.07 -3.09 -14.06
N ALA A 711 -33.88 -2.08 -14.41
CA ALA A 711 -33.60 -0.69 -14.06
C ALA A 711 -33.81 -0.49 -12.56
N PHE A 712 -32.71 -0.28 -11.85
CA PHE A 712 -32.67 0.05 -10.43
C PHE A 712 -32.75 1.57 -10.26
N ALA A 713 -33.51 2.01 -9.26
CA ALA A 713 -33.56 3.41 -8.85
C ALA A 713 -33.74 3.52 -7.33
N TRP A 714 -32.95 4.38 -6.70
CA TRP A 714 -33.07 4.70 -5.27
C TRP A 714 -32.56 6.13 -5.01
N THR A 715 -33.28 6.87 -4.18
CA THR A 715 -32.85 8.16 -3.65
C THR A 715 -32.75 8.01 -2.13
N PRO A 716 -31.54 7.91 -1.56
CA PRO A 716 -31.36 7.79 -0.12
C PRO A 716 -31.91 9.03 0.59
N SER A 717 -32.53 8.82 1.75
CA SER A 717 -33.03 9.88 2.61
C SER A 717 -31.95 10.34 3.59
N SER A 718 -32.21 11.42 4.33
CA SER A 718 -31.27 11.93 5.33
C SER A 718 -31.03 10.97 6.52
N SER A 719 -31.86 9.95 6.69
CA SER A 719 -31.58 8.88 7.67
C SER A 719 -30.64 7.80 7.14
N ASP A 720 -30.37 7.77 5.83
CA ASP A 720 -29.53 6.78 5.19
C ASP A 720 -28.07 7.26 5.04
N GLY A 721 -27.81 8.56 5.26
CA GLY A 721 -26.47 9.16 5.24
C GLY A 721 -25.48 8.45 6.17
N GLY A 722 -24.27 8.19 5.68
CA GLY A 722 -23.20 7.49 6.39
C GLY A 722 -23.35 5.97 6.48
N GLN A 723 -24.42 5.38 5.93
CA GLN A 723 -24.67 3.94 5.99
C GLN A 723 -24.23 3.19 4.71
N THR A 724 -23.99 1.89 4.85
CA THR A 724 -23.67 0.98 3.74
C THR A 724 -24.74 -0.12 3.64
N TYR A 725 -25.27 -0.32 2.44
CA TYR A 725 -26.33 -1.30 2.16
C TYR A 725 -25.82 -2.41 1.24
N ASN A 726 -26.02 -3.67 1.68
CA ASN A 726 -25.77 -4.87 0.87
C ASN A 726 -27.09 -5.37 0.27
N ILE A 727 -27.39 -4.94 -0.96
CA ILE A 727 -28.63 -5.27 -1.66
C ILE A 727 -28.38 -6.48 -2.55
N VAL A 728 -29.22 -7.51 -2.46
CA VAL A 728 -29.12 -8.68 -3.34
C VAL A 728 -30.06 -8.49 -4.52
N VAL A 729 -29.49 -8.43 -5.73
CA VAL A 729 -30.22 -8.42 -6.99
C VAL A 729 -30.36 -9.86 -7.47
N GLU A 730 -31.59 -10.29 -7.72
CA GLU A 730 -31.90 -11.62 -8.23
C GLU A 730 -32.50 -11.52 -9.63
N VAL A 731 -32.16 -12.46 -10.52
CA VAL A 731 -32.80 -12.63 -11.82
C VAL A 731 -33.32 -14.04 -12.01
N ARG A 732 -34.53 -14.18 -12.56
CA ARG A 732 -35.19 -15.45 -12.85
C ARG A 732 -35.70 -15.52 -14.28
N LYS A 733 -35.56 -16.69 -14.90
CA LYS A 733 -36.25 -17.03 -16.15
C LYS A 733 -36.60 -18.52 -16.14
N ASN A 734 -37.88 -18.84 -16.05
CA ASN A 734 -38.36 -20.21 -15.82
C ASN A 734 -37.71 -20.84 -14.56
N GLU A 735 -37.00 -21.96 -14.71
CA GLU A 735 -36.26 -22.61 -13.62
C GLU A 735 -34.83 -22.07 -13.44
N LEU A 736 -34.36 -21.19 -14.32
CA LEU A 736 -33.03 -20.58 -14.23
C LEU A 736 -33.06 -19.40 -13.26
N PHE A 737 -32.01 -19.29 -12.44
CA PHE A 737 -31.87 -18.29 -11.38
C PHE A 737 -30.41 -17.86 -11.26
N ASP A 738 -30.18 -16.56 -11.12
CA ASP A 738 -28.89 -16.02 -10.70
C ASP A 738 -29.08 -14.85 -9.72
N SER A 739 -28.06 -14.56 -8.92
CA SER A 739 -28.10 -13.49 -7.92
C SER A 739 -26.72 -12.89 -7.66
N GLN A 740 -26.67 -11.57 -7.46
CA GLN A 740 -25.46 -10.84 -7.11
C GLN A 740 -25.74 -9.83 -6.01
N THR A 741 -24.79 -9.65 -5.08
CA THR A 741 -24.86 -8.63 -4.03
C THR A 741 -24.17 -7.36 -4.51
N ILE A 742 -24.83 -6.22 -4.38
CA ILE A 742 -24.27 -4.89 -4.60
C ILE A 742 -24.10 -4.18 -3.26
N GLU A 743 -22.93 -3.56 -3.06
CA GLU A 743 -22.64 -2.73 -1.89
C GLU A 743 -22.82 -1.26 -2.28
N ILE A 744 -23.72 -0.55 -1.59
CA ILE A 744 -23.98 0.88 -1.84
C ILE A 744 -23.66 1.68 -0.57
N LYS A 745 -22.69 2.59 -0.66
CA LYS A 745 -22.37 3.54 0.41
C LYS A 745 -23.11 4.87 0.18
N VAL A 746 -23.76 5.39 1.22
CA VAL A 746 -24.42 6.70 1.17
C VAL A 746 -23.58 7.73 1.92
N ASN A 747 -23.18 8.80 1.24
CA ASN A 747 -22.45 9.90 1.87
C ASN A 747 -23.43 10.88 2.54
N ASP A 748 -23.09 11.34 3.74
CA ASP A 748 -23.85 12.34 4.51
C ASP A 748 -23.53 13.75 3.99
N SER A 749 -24.55 14.55 3.68
CA SER A 749 -24.43 15.90 3.12
C SER A 749 -24.60 17.00 4.18
N SER A 750 -24.76 16.64 5.46
CA SER A 750 -25.03 17.58 6.55
C SER A 750 -23.77 18.16 7.22
N VAL A 751 -22.80 18.61 6.41
CA VAL A 751 -21.76 19.56 6.88
C VAL A 751 -21.63 20.72 5.89
N SER A 752 -22.35 21.79 6.16
CA SER A 752 -22.00 23.14 5.70
C SER A 752 -22.14 24.11 6.87
N GLU A 753 -21.13 24.96 7.05
CA GLU A 753 -21.11 26.05 8.05
C GLU A 753 -22.36 26.95 7.94
N PRO A 754 -22.77 27.60 9.04
CA PRO A 754 -22.93 29.05 8.91
C PRO A 754 -22.62 29.92 10.14
N ILE A 755 -22.27 31.16 9.82
CA ILE A 755 -22.03 32.36 10.65
C ILE A 755 -23.35 33.11 10.98
N SER A 756 -23.32 33.84 12.11
CA SER A 756 -24.03 35.09 12.50
C SER A 756 -25.25 35.08 13.48
N GLU A 757 -24.97 35.77 14.61
CA GLU A 757 -25.76 36.49 15.64
C GLU A 757 -27.02 37.27 15.19
N PRO A 758 -27.85 37.95 16.06
CA PRO A 758 -27.58 38.46 17.43
C PRO A 758 -28.74 38.37 18.48
N THR A 759 -28.47 38.63 19.78
CA THR A 759 -29.05 39.75 20.59
C THR A 759 -28.97 39.60 22.12
N SER A 760 -28.54 40.71 22.73
CA SER A 760 -28.93 41.32 24.03
C SER A 760 -28.36 40.83 25.38
N GLU A 761 -27.45 41.68 25.87
CA GLU A 761 -27.09 42.08 27.26
C GLU A 761 -28.28 42.26 28.24
N PRO A 762 -28.08 42.28 29.59
CA PRO A 762 -27.43 43.45 30.23
C PRO A 762 -26.62 43.25 31.54
N THR A 763 -25.59 44.10 31.68
CA THR A 763 -25.16 44.88 32.87
C THR A 763 -24.73 44.18 34.17
N SER A 764 -23.48 44.42 34.62
CA SER A 764 -23.13 45.44 35.64
C SER A 764 -21.65 45.38 36.07
N GLU A 765 -20.96 46.53 36.07
CA GLU A 765 -19.72 46.76 36.85
C GLU A 765 -20.07 47.18 38.29
N PRO A 766 -19.18 46.99 39.29
CA PRO A 766 -18.35 48.13 39.74
C PRO A 766 -16.95 47.83 40.38
N VAL A 767 -16.03 48.78 40.15
CA VAL A 767 -15.06 49.43 41.11
C VAL A 767 -13.68 48.78 41.41
N LYS A 768 -12.63 49.60 41.17
CA LYS A 768 -11.20 49.45 41.53
C LYS A 768 -10.87 49.80 42.99
N THR A 769 -9.91 49.09 43.58
CA THR A 769 -9.06 49.52 44.73
C THR A 769 -7.61 49.02 44.58
N GLU A 770 -6.65 49.81 45.05
CA GLU A 770 -5.17 49.68 44.90
C GLU A 770 -4.50 48.98 46.12
N PRO A 771 -3.18 48.67 46.11
CA PRO A 771 -2.64 47.32 46.02
C PRO A 771 -1.98 46.82 47.33
N GLY A 772 -2.18 45.54 47.66
CA GLY A 772 -1.48 44.86 48.76
C GLY A 772 -1.81 43.37 48.78
N GLU A 773 -0.77 42.54 48.58
CA GLU A 773 -0.78 41.06 48.49
C GLU A 773 -1.95 40.48 47.68
N LEU A 774 -1.72 40.22 46.39
CA LEU A 774 -2.72 39.63 45.50
C LEU A 774 -3.09 38.21 45.99
N GLY A 775 -4.26 38.10 46.64
CA GLY A 775 -4.96 36.84 46.82
C GLY A 775 -5.62 36.38 45.52
N LEU A 776 -6.39 35.28 45.61
CA LEU A 776 -7.22 34.79 44.50
C LEU A 776 -8.06 35.93 43.92
N ALA A 777 -8.15 35.99 42.58
CA ALA A 777 -8.85 37.05 41.88
C ALA A 777 -10.33 37.10 42.28
N SER A 778 -10.93 38.30 42.33
CA SER A 778 -12.28 38.51 42.88
C SER A 778 -13.42 37.80 42.13
N PHE A 779 -13.17 37.32 40.90
CA PHE A 779 -14.12 36.53 40.13
C PHE A 779 -14.10 35.02 40.44
N VAL A 780 -13.10 34.57 41.21
CA VAL A 780 -12.94 33.18 41.60
C VAL A 780 -13.89 32.88 42.74
N ASP A 781 -14.82 31.96 42.51
CA ASP A 781 -15.66 31.39 43.55
C ASP A 781 -14.90 30.24 44.19
N GLU A 782 -14.51 30.38 45.46
CA GLU A 782 -13.76 29.36 46.20
C GLU A 782 -14.49 28.01 46.33
N SER A 783 -15.80 27.96 46.02
CA SER A 783 -16.59 26.73 45.99
C SER A 783 -16.57 26.00 44.64
N VAL A 784 -16.00 26.62 43.59
CA VAL A 784 -15.86 26.05 42.25
C VAL A 784 -14.41 25.62 42.04
N ASP A 785 -14.20 24.45 41.44
CA ASP A 785 -12.85 23.94 41.17
C ASP A 785 -12.03 24.97 40.34
N PRO A 786 -10.87 25.44 40.84
CA PRO A 786 -10.01 26.40 40.15
C PRO A 786 -9.65 26.00 38.72
N GLN A 787 -9.56 24.69 38.43
CA GLN A 787 -9.23 24.19 37.10
C GLN A 787 -10.31 24.54 36.05
N ASN A 788 -11.59 24.63 36.45
CA ASN A 788 -12.66 25.00 35.54
C ASN A 788 -12.49 26.42 34.97
N TYR A 789 -11.91 27.35 35.73
CA TYR A 789 -11.64 28.70 35.26
C TYR A 789 -10.51 28.74 34.23
N VAL A 790 -9.49 27.89 34.43
CA VAL A 790 -8.40 27.69 33.47
C VAL A 790 -8.93 27.04 32.19
N ASP A 791 -9.76 26.02 32.31
CA ASP A 791 -10.34 25.33 31.16
C ASP A 791 -11.23 26.26 30.33
N ARG A 792 -12.02 27.11 30.99
CA ARG A 792 -12.79 28.15 30.30
C ARG A 792 -11.90 29.21 29.67
N TYR A 793 -10.80 29.61 30.32
CA TYR A 793 -9.83 30.54 29.75
C TYR A 793 -9.16 29.99 28.48
N ASN A 794 -8.86 28.69 28.45
CA ASN A 794 -8.22 28.07 27.29
C ASN A 794 -9.20 27.77 26.16
N ASN A 795 -10.47 27.46 26.48
CA ASN A 795 -11.43 26.94 25.49
C ASN A 795 -12.54 27.92 25.09
N GLU A 796 -12.76 29.03 25.81
CA GLU A 796 -13.78 30.04 25.48
C GLU A 796 -13.12 31.37 25.09
N PRO A 797 -13.03 31.72 23.79
CA PRO A 797 -12.38 32.95 23.31
C PRO A 797 -12.93 34.24 23.93
N ASN A 798 -14.24 34.29 24.17
CA ASN A 798 -14.91 35.43 24.81
C ASN A 798 -14.53 35.57 26.28
N TYR A 799 -14.33 34.44 26.98
CA TYR A 799 -13.93 34.42 28.38
C TYR A 799 -12.44 34.78 28.52
N LYS A 800 -11.59 34.27 27.61
CA LYS A 800 -10.18 34.66 27.51
C LYS A 800 -10.01 36.16 27.32
N LYS A 801 -10.69 36.72 26.32
CA LYS A 801 -10.64 38.16 26.05
C LYS A 801 -11.16 38.98 27.23
N TRP A 802 -12.26 38.57 27.85
CA TRP A 802 -12.78 39.22 29.06
C TRP A 802 -11.78 39.17 30.22
N PHE A 803 -11.12 38.04 30.46
CA PHE A 803 -10.10 37.94 31.52
C PHE A 803 -8.90 38.85 31.22
N ASP A 804 -8.37 38.79 30.00
CA ASP A 804 -7.21 39.59 29.59
C ASP A 804 -7.51 41.10 29.68
N ASP A 805 -8.75 41.51 29.36
CA ASP A 805 -9.19 42.91 29.41
C ASP A 805 -9.45 43.41 30.86
N ASN A 806 -9.82 42.54 31.80
CA ASN A 806 -10.31 42.92 33.14
C ASN A 806 -9.35 42.59 34.29
N TYR A 807 -8.41 41.66 34.12
CA TYR A 807 -7.52 41.14 35.18
C TYR A 807 -6.05 41.15 34.76
N SER A 808 -5.64 42.17 34.00
CA SER A 808 -4.27 42.39 33.51
C SER A 808 -3.20 42.49 34.60
N GLU A 809 -3.59 42.64 35.86
CA GLU A 809 -2.69 42.65 37.01
C GLU A 809 -2.14 41.26 37.39
N TYR A 810 -2.66 40.18 36.81
CA TYR A 810 -2.12 38.82 36.96
C TYR A 810 -1.38 38.40 35.68
N ASP A 811 -0.18 37.83 35.84
CA ASP A 811 0.70 37.36 34.76
C ASP A 811 0.12 36.14 34.02
N SER A 812 -0.82 35.41 34.63
CA SER A 812 -1.55 34.30 33.99
C SER A 812 -2.84 33.95 34.74
N ILE A 813 -3.77 33.26 34.07
CA ILE A 813 -4.97 32.71 34.71
C ILE A 813 -4.63 31.77 35.88
N TYR A 814 -3.56 30.97 35.77
CA TYR A 814 -3.09 30.08 36.84
C TYR A 814 -2.73 30.87 38.11
N GLN A 815 -2.05 32.00 37.96
CA GLN A 815 -1.74 32.89 39.08
C GLN A 815 -3.01 33.54 39.67
N ALA A 816 -3.98 33.90 38.83
CA ALA A 816 -5.25 34.50 39.26
C ALA A 816 -6.13 33.52 40.07
N VAL A 817 -6.07 32.22 39.77
CA VAL A 817 -6.86 31.17 40.43
C VAL A 817 -6.06 30.35 41.46
N GLY A 818 -4.80 30.71 41.71
CA GLY A 818 -3.95 30.09 42.73
C GLY A 818 -3.45 28.68 42.40
N LEU A 819 -3.31 28.36 41.11
CA LEU A 819 -2.72 27.12 40.61
C LEU A 819 -1.27 27.33 40.16
N GLU A 820 -0.43 26.31 40.29
CA GLU A 820 0.91 26.31 39.69
C GLU A 820 0.80 26.14 38.17
N LYS A 821 1.55 26.97 37.43
CA LYS A 821 1.59 26.93 35.96
C LYS A 821 2.24 25.61 35.50
N PRO A 822 1.66 24.86 34.54
CA PRO A 822 2.24 23.61 34.05
C PRO A 822 3.64 23.82 33.40
N PRO A 823 4.49 22.78 33.37
CA PRO A 823 5.82 22.84 32.74
C PRO A 823 5.74 23.25 31.27
N GLN A 824 6.77 23.95 30.78
CA GLN A 824 6.82 24.48 29.42
C GLN A 824 7.05 23.37 28.40
N ILE A 825 6.37 23.49 27.26
CA ILE A 825 6.37 22.54 26.15
C ILE A 825 7.73 22.60 25.43
N PRO A 826 8.29 21.47 24.95
CA PRO A 826 9.51 21.44 24.14
C PRO A 826 9.41 22.34 22.90
N ALA A 827 10.55 22.70 22.32
CA ALA A 827 10.56 23.48 21.08
C ALA A 827 9.90 22.70 19.93
N ASP A 828 9.22 23.39 19.01
CA ASP A 828 8.40 22.77 17.96
C ASP A 828 9.17 21.84 17.00
N PHE A 829 10.51 21.90 16.97
CA PHE A 829 11.36 20.96 16.20
C PHE A 829 11.62 19.62 16.90
N VAL A 830 11.21 19.51 18.16
CA VAL A 830 11.42 18.34 19.00
C VAL A 830 10.27 17.38 18.79
N ASP A 831 10.59 16.20 18.28
CA ASP A 831 9.68 15.07 18.29
C ASP A 831 9.66 14.49 19.70
N GLU A 832 8.51 14.58 20.38
CA GLU A 832 8.32 14.07 21.74
C GLU A 832 8.50 12.54 21.85
N SER A 833 8.49 11.81 20.71
CA SER A 833 8.76 10.36 20.67
C SER A 833 10.24 10.00 20.64
N MET A 834 11.11 10.96 20.30
CA MET A 834 12.56 10.78 20.22
C MET A 834 13.23 11.12 21.55
N ASP A 835 14.19 10.30 21.98
CA ASP A 835 14.95 10.54 23.20
C ASP A 835 15.68 11.91 23.11
N PRO A 836 15.54 12.81 24.10
CA PRO A 836 16.25 14.09 24.13
C PRO A 836 17.78 13.97 23.91
N TYR A 837 18.40 12.85 24.29
CA TYR A 837 19.81 12.57 24.00
C TYR A 837 20.13 12.54 22.49
N TYR A 838 19.20 12.16 21.63
CA TYR A 838 19.38 12.14 20.18
C TYR A 838 19.68 13.55 19.65
N TYR A 839 18.88 14.54 20.05
CA TYR A 839 19.06 15.93 19.63
C TYR A 839 20.32 16.56 20.21
N VAL A 840 20.67 16.23 21.45
CA VAL A 840 21.93 16.66 22.08
C VAL A 840 23.13 16.04 21.35
N ALA A 841 23.05 14.76 20.96
CA ALA A 841 24.11 14.10 20.20
C ALA A 841 24.24 14.68 18.79
N ARG A 842 23.12 14.89 18.09
CA ARG A 842 23.08 15.50 16.75
C ARG A 842 23.68 16.91 16.77
N TYR A 843 23.31 17.74 17.75
CA TYR A 843 23.88 19.08 17.93
C TYR A 843 25.40 19.08 18.14
N ASN A 844 25.97 18.04 18.76
CA ASN A 844 27.41 17.95 19.01
C ASN A 844 28.21 17.37 17.83
N ILE A 845 27.56 16.69 16.88
CA ILE A 845 28.22 15.92 15.80
C ILE A 845 27.97 16.54 14.42
N ASP A 846 26.77 17.09 14.19
CA ASP A 846 26.35 17.68 12.91
C ASP A 846 26.49 19.21 12.94
N GLN A 847 27.46 19.72 12.18
CA GLN A 847 27.75 21.16 12.10
C GLN A 847 26.65 21.96 11.37
N LYS A 848 25.91 21.35 10.44
CA LYS A 848 24.80 22.03 9.75
C LYS A 848 23.62 22.19 10.72
N PHE A 849 23.29 21.15 11.46
CA PHE A 849 22.24 21.19 12.48
C PHE A 849 22.58 22.12 13.65
N GLN A 850 23.83 22.11 14.12
CA GLN A 850 24.31 23.05 15.14
C GLN A 850 24.11 24.51 14.70
N LYS A 851 24.55 24.84 13.49
CA LYS A 851 24.41 26.19 12.94
C LYS A 851 22.94 26.59 12.77
N TRP A 852 22.11 25.71 12.21
CA TRP A 852 20.68 25.95 12.06
C TRP A 852 19.98 26.16 13.41
N PHE A 853 20.30 25.34 14.43
CA PHE A 853 19.73 25.51 15.77
C PHE A 853 20.14 26.85 16.38
N ASP A 854 21.42 27.20 16.31
CA ASP A 854 21.92 28.47 16.85
C ASP A 854 21.30 29.68 16.15
N ASP A 855 21.03 29.57 14.84
CA ASP A 855 20.44 30.63 14.02
C ASP A 855 18.91 30.76 14.22
N ASN A 856 18.19 29.66 14.49
CA ASN A 856 16.72 29.64 14.56
C ASN A 856 16.13 29.56 15.98
N TYR A 857 16.89 29.07 16.95
CA TYR A 857 16.42 28.78 18.32
C TYR A 857 17.24 29.50 19.39
N SER A 858 17.72 30.70 19.06
CA SER A 858 18.53 31.55 19.94
C SER A 858 17.86 31.96 21.27
N GLN A 859 16.54 31.76 21.42
CA GLN A 859 15.80 31.94 22.67
C GLN A 859 16.16 30.89 23.74
N TYR A 860 16.72 29.75 23.35
CA TYR A 860 17.20 28.72 24.27
C TYR A 860 18.69 28.90 24.54
N SER A 861 19.10 28.82 25.80
CA SER A 861 20.50 29.01 26.21
C SER A 861 21.40 27.79 25.90
N SER A 862 20.80 26.64 25.60
CA SER A 862 21.46 25.43 25.11
C SER A 862 20.45 24.50 24.44
N ILE A 863 20.93 23.56 23.60
CA ILE A 863 20.09 22.50 23.03
C ILE A 863 19.38 21.69 24.12
N GLY A 864 20.05 21.44 25.26
CA GLY A 864 19.46 20.73 26.38
C GLY A 864 18.27 21.45 27.01
N GLN A 865 18.26 22.79 27.00
CA GLN A 865 17.09 23.56 27.44
C GLN A 865 15.92 23.47 26.44
N ALA A 866 16.21 23.36 25.13
CA ALA A 866 15.18 23.28 24.10
C ALA A 866 14.45 21.92 24.09
N VAL A 867 15.13 20.86 24.52
CA VAL A 867 14.61 19.47 24.53
C VAL A 867 14.25 18.97 25.94
N ASP A 868 14.16 19.87 26.93
CA ASP A 868 13.92 19.54 28.34
C ASP A 868 14.89 18.48 28.93
N PHE A 869 16.15 18.51 28.49
CA PHE A 869 17.18 17.60 28.94
C PHE A 869 17.85 18.12 30.23
N HIS A 870 17.48 17.51 31.36
CA HIS A 870 18.09 17.77 32.66
C HIS A 870 19.19 16.75 32.98
N ASP A 871 20.44 17.21 32.92
CA ASP A 871 21.64 16.44 33.29
C ASP A 871 21.64 16.14 34.81
N SER A 872 20.86 15.15 35.21
CA SER A 872 20.87 14.58 36.56
C SER A 872 21.78 13.37 36.57
N GLY A 873 23.07 13.62 36.76
CA GLY A 873 24.09 12.59 36.78
C GLY A 873 23.82 11.48 37.79
N GLU A 874 23.36 10.33 37.31
CA GLU A 874 23.75 8.97 37.71
C GLU A 874 23.11 7.94 36.73
N PRO A 875 23.86 6.95 36.19
CA PRO A 875 23.30 6.00 35.25
C PRO A 875 22.42 4.96 35.96
N GLN A 876 21.10 4.98 35.71
CA GLN A 876 20.23 3.88 36.07
C GLN A 876 20.44 2.68 35.13
N LYS A 877 20.94 1.58 35.69
CA LYS A 877 21.00 0.26 35.03
C LYS A 877 19.60 -0.34 34.94
N VAL A 878 19.15 -0.67 33.74
CA VAL A 878 17.92 -1.44 33.50
C VAL A 878 18.22 -2.95 33.63
N TYR A 879 17.34 -3.67 34.33
CA TYR A 879 17.43 -5.11 34.63
C TYR A 879 16.76 -5.93 33.51
N GLY A 880 17.52 -6.77 32.81
CA GLY A 880 16.99 -7.80 31.89
C GLY A 880 16.92 -9.19 32.55
N PHE A 881 15.87 -9.96 32.26
CA PHE A 881 15.72 -11.36 32.70
C PHE A 881 16.55 -12.31 31.81
N CYS A 882 17.23 -13.30 32.42
CA CYS A 882 17.90 -14.38 31.68
C CYS A 882 16.89 -15.50 31.31
N GLY A 883 16.92 -15.97 30.07
CA GLY A 883 16.04 -17.04 29.56
C GLY A 883 16.22 -18.42 30.23
N THR A 884 15.25 -19.31 30.00
CA THR A 884 15.16 -20.65 30.60
C THR A 884 16.43 -21.50 30.36
N GLY A 885 17.02 -22.01 31.45
CA GLY A 885 18.27 -22.80 31.44
C GLY A 885 19.54 -22.03 31.85
N THR A 886 19.42 -20.73 32.15
CA THR A 886 20.54 -19.89 32.61
C THR A 886 20.21 -19.17 33.92
N LYS A 887 21.24 -18.77 34.69
CA LYS A 887 21.09 -17.96 35.91
C LYS A 887 22.06 -16.78 35.86
N LEU A 888 21.58 -15.62 36.31
CA LEU A 888 22.39 -14.41 36.43
C LEU A 888 23.39 -14.55 37.59
N ILE A 889 24.69 -14.45 37.30
CA ILE A 889 25.77 -14.37 38.29
C ILE A 889 26.66 -13.18 37.88
N ASP A 890 26.85 -12.22 38.79
CA ASP A 890 27.66 -11.01 38.58
C ASP A 890 27.36 -10.22 37.28
N GLY A 891 26.09 -10.18 36.88
CA GLY A 891 25.65 -9.41 35.71
C GLY A 891 25.84 -10.11 34.36
N VAL A 892 26.17 -11.42 34.35
CA VAL A 892 26.28 -12.22 33.12
C VAL A 892 25.37 -13.47 33.22
N CYS A 893 24.56 -13.74 32.19
CA CYS A 893 23.74 -14.95 32.13
C CYS A 893 24.63 -16.18 31.94
N THR A 894 24.64 -17.09 32.92
CA THR A 894 25.52 -18.27 32.95
C THR A 894 24.71 -19.58 32.82
N VAL A 895 25.12 -20.48 31.93
CA VAL A 895 24.46 -21.78 31.67
C VAL A 895 24.74 -22.77 32.81
N ILE A 896 23.69 -23.40 33.35
CA ILE A 896 23.85 -24.45 34.38
C ILE A 896 24.09 -25.79 33.68
N ARG A 897 25.34 -26.27 33.66
CA ARG A 897 25.65 -27.65 33.26
C ARG A 897 25.59 -28.58 34.47
N THR A 898 24.62 -29.49 34.50
CA THR A 898 24.59 -30.62 35.44
C THR A 898 25.60 -31.69 35.01
N THR A 899 26.73 -31.77 35.71
CA THR A 899 27.52 -33.01 35.90
C THR A 899 26.86 -33.80 37.04
N GLU A 900 26.71 -35.12 37.09
CA GLU A 900 27.27 -36.27 36.37
C GLU A 900 26.43 -37.50 36.81
N SER A 901 26.27 -38.50 35.94
CA SER A 901 26.47 -39.90 36.35
C SER A 901 26.72 -40.77 35.13
N THR A 902 27.95 -41.29 35.02
CA THR A 902 28.27 -42.55 34.35
C THR A 902 28.20 -43.69 35.38
N PRO A 903 28.18 -44.99 35.00
CA PRO A 903 27.92 -45.60 33.69
C PRO A 903 26.49 -46.16 33.55
#